data_AF-A0A504V380-F1
#
_entry.id   AF-A0A504V380-F1
#
_cell.length_a   1.000
_cell.length_b   1.000
_cell.length_c   1.000
_cell.angle_alpha   90.00
_cell.angle_beta   90.00
_cell.angle_gamma   90.00
#
_symmetry.space_group_name_H-M   'P 1'
#
loop_
_entity.id
_entity.type
_entity.pdbx_description
1 polymer ?
#
loop_
_entity_poly.entity_id
_entity_poly.type
_entity_poly.pdbx_seq_one_letter_code
_entity_poly.pdbx_strand_id
1 'polypeptide(L)'
;MKILSRFGITKTITATTVLILVASLGAVSWVISGSIATRIQEQAISGQDASLRTAATIIERDLPGTKITWASNGNVDRIVMQAIPKEFNDHTMIDTIGRMTGQTATIFAWDAESKDFWRRTTNIIKPDGKRAVGTALGQTGAVYPFASKGEVYRGEAVILDVPYYTIYQPIFSPTGDVIGILYAGVRSADINGIATEMAWAIGTTALIVLVIATALIALFVRQIVGALPRITGVADQLASGHLETDVPHQDLKNEIGALARSINVFRESAIQKIEIERRAADAVAQGERERQEREAAKAEDAKAVEQAVDVLAQCLHKLSDGDLTVRIDQAFTGNLDKLRVDFNTSVEKLSSTLGDIRAETSGIEASSAEMRSATDDLSKRTEQQAASLEETSAALEEITATVRGSSAKADQAAQIAAVARQSTESSSKVVSDAIDAMSRIEQASSEISKIINVIDEIAFQTNLLALNAGVEAARAGEAGKGFAVVAQEVRELAQRSANAAKDIKALINKSGEAVAGGVSLVQQTGTALGEISGQVASINEHISAIASAAREQSTALNEINGSVNHMDQFTQKNAAMVEEATAVTHRLADSARVLAGLIGQFQTADGHRAVQAPAPSYQSAAPAPRSAAPRAIESQSRPAPSPARSMVGKLTKAFGGAATATAAARDNWEEF
;
A
#
# COMPACT_ATOMS: atom_id res chain seq x y z
N MET A 1 61.84 9.76 -29.28
CA MET A 1 61.77 10.11 -30.73
C MET A 1 62.65 9.27 -31.68
N LYS A 2 63.71 8.55 -31.24
CA LYS A 2 64.56 7.73 -32.13
C LYS A 2 63.95 6.40 -32.64
N ILE A 3 62.80 5.97 -32.12
CA ILE A 3 62.16 4.69 -32.48
C ILE A 3 61.26 4.83 -33.73
N LEU A 4 60.68 6.00 -33.97
CA LEU A 4 59.75 6.25 -35.07
C LEU A 4 60.43 6.59 -36.40
N SER A 5 61.73 6.88 -36.40
CA SER A 5 62.49 7.20 -37.62
C SER A 5 62.86 5.98 -38.47
N ARG A 6 62.54 4.75 -38.01
CA ARG A 6 62.77 3.50 -38.76
C ARG A 6 61.58 3.07 -39.62
N PHE A 7 60.44 3.76 -39.54
CA PHE A 7 59.22 3.46 -40.28
C PHE A 7 58.86 4.60 -41.23
N GLY A 8 58.32 4.27 -42.41
CA GLY A 8 57.87 5.25 -43.39
C GLY A 8 56.78 6.16 -42.82
N ILE A 9 56.72 7.40 -43.29
CA ILE A 9 55.85 8.48 -42.78
C ILE A 9 54.39 8.03 -42.61
N THR A 10 53.87 7.21 -43.53
CA THR A 10 52.54 6.59 -43.43
C THR A 10 52.36 5.74 -42.18
N LYS A 11 53.28 4.82 -41.90
CA LYS A 11 53.22 3.94 -40.71
C LYS A 11 53.38 4.76 -39.43
N THR A 12 54.23 5.77 -39.45
CA THR A 12 54.51 6.63 -38.29
C THR A 12 53.30 7.51 -37.94
N ILE A 13 52.65 8.13 -38.92
CA ILE A 13 51.44 8.94 -38.69
C ILE A 13 50.30 8.04 -38.20
N THR A 14 50.01 6.93 -38.89
CA THR A 14 48.94 6.02 -38.46
C THR A 14 49.20 5.47 -37.05
N ALA A 15 50.43 5.05 -36.74
CA ALA A 15 50.77 4.54 -35.41
C ALA A 15 50.64 5.63 -34.32
N THR A 16 51.08 6.87 -34.59
CA THR A 16 51.00 7.96 -33.61
C THR A 16 49.57 8.38 -33.35
N THR A 17 48.73 8.51 -34.39
CA THR A 17 47.32 8.88 -34.24
C THR A 17 46.50 7.77 -33.57
N VAL A 18 46.75 6.51 -33.91
CA VAL A 18 46.14 5.36 -33.21
C VAL A 18 46.54 5.36 -31.73
N LEU A 19 47.81 5.66 -31.41
CA LEU A 19 48.29 5.70 -30.03
C LEU A 19 47.65 6.84 -29.22
N ILE A 20 47.41 8.01 -29.84
CA ILE A 20 46.66 9.11 -29.23
C ILE A 20 45.19 8.72 -29.02
N LEU A 21 44.55 8.08 -30.01
CA LEU A 21 43.18 7.59 -29.91
C LEU A 21 43.03 6.57 -28.78
N VAL A 22 43.94 5.59 -28.71
CA VAL A 22 43.98 4.59 -27.63
C VAL A 22 44.20 5.25 -26.27
N ALA A 23 45.09 6.24 -26.17
CA ALA A 23 45.32 6.97 -24.93
C ALA A 23 44.08 7.77 -24.48
N SER A 24 43.39 8.43 -25.41
CA SER A 24 42.16 9.19 -25.13
C SER A 24 40.99 8.30 -24.73
N LEU A 25 40.77 7.19 -25.44
CA LEU A 25 39.76 6.18 -25.10
C LEU A 25 40.07 5.50 -23.76
N GLY A 26 41.35 5.24 -23.47
CA GLY A 26 41.81 4.73 -22.19
C GLY A 26 41.54 5.70 -21.04
N ALA A 27 41.78 6.99 -21.23
CA ALA A 27 41.51 8.02 -20.21
C ALA A 27 40.00 8.15 -19.92
N VAL A 28 39.16 8.15 -20.97
CA VAL A 28 37.69 8.16 -20.82
C VAL A 28 37.20 6.90 -20.11
N SER A 29 37.70 5.73 -20.50
CA SER A 29 37.37 4.46 -19.87
C SER A 29 37.76 4.44 -18.37
N TRP A 30 38.91 5.01 -18.02
CA TRP A 30 39.36 5.12 -16.64
C TRP A 30 38.47 6.04 -15.79
N VAL A 31 38.10 7.22 -16.33
CA VAL A 31 37.18 8.15 -15.65
C VAL A 31 35.80 7.51 -15.46
N ILE A 32 35.28 6.83 -16.48
CA ILE A 32 33.98 6.16 -16.38
C ILE A 32 34.04 5.00 -15.39
N SER A 33 35.08 4.17 -15.41
CA SER A 33 35.27 3.09 -14.45
C SER A 33 35.35 3.61 -13.00
N GLY A 34 36.04 4.74 -12.77
CA GLY A 34 36.04 5.41 -11.47
C GLY A 34 34.65 5.89 -11.05
N SER A 35 33.86 6.43 -11.99
CA SER A 35 32.49 6.91 -11.71
C SER A 35 31.50 5.77 -11.41
N ILE A 36 31.71 4.59 -11.99
CA ILE A 36 30.88 3.40 -11.76
C ILE A 36 31.07 2.90 -10.34
N ALA A 37 32.30 2.82 -9.85
CA ALA A 37 32.59 2.38 -8.48
C ALA A 37 31.91 3.27 -7.42
N THR A 38 31.92 4.59 -7.61
CA THR A 38 31.23 5.53 -6.72
C THR A 38 29.70 5.39 -6.77
N ARG A 39 29.10 5.21 -7.96
CA ARG A 39 27.64 5.02 -8.09
C ARG A 39 27.17 3.70 -7.50
N ILE A 40 27.95 2.64 -7.64
CA ILE A 40 27.67 1.33 -7.04
C ILE A 40 27.59 1.44 -5.52
N GLN A 41 28.54 2.16 -4.91
CA GLN A 41 28.57 2.36 -3.47
C GLN A 41 27.35 3.17 -2.99
N GLU A 42 27.00 4.25 -3.67
CA GLU A 42 25.81 5.06 -3.35
C GLU A 42 24.51 4.25 -3.48
N GLN A 43 24.37 3.48 -4.56
CA GLN A 43 23.19 2.66 -4.81
C GLN A 43 23.08 1.50 -3.79
N ALA A 44 24.20 0.90 -3.38
CA ALA A 44 24.24 -0.10 -2.33
C ALA A 44 23.81 0.48 -0.97
N ILE A 45 24.28 1.68 -0.62
CA ILE A 45 23.89 2.36 0.63
C ILE A 45 22.40 2.69 0.63
N SER A 46 21.87 3.26 -0.45
CA SER A 46 20.43 3.56 -0.55
C SER A 46 19.57 2.29 -0.48
N GLY A 47 20.03 1.20 -1.11
CA GLY A 47 19.35 -0.10 -1.03
C GLY A 47 19.36 -0.70 0.38
N GLN A 48 20.46 -0.55 1.12
CA GLN A 48 20.57 -0.99 2.50
C GLN A 48 19.64 -0.22 3.42
N ASP A 49 19.55 1.11 3.27
CA ASP A 49 18.66 1.94 4.10
C ASP A 49 17.19 1.57 3.87
N ALA A 50 16.77 1.42 2.61
CA ALA A 50 15.41 0.99 2.30
C ALA A 50 15.07 -0.38 2.91
N SER A 51 16.02 -1.31 2.84
CA SER A 51 15.88 -2.65 3.43
C SER A 51 15.84 -2.63 4.95
N LEU A 52 16.71 -1.83 5.59
CA LEU A 52 16.72 -1.66 7.05
C LEU A 52 15.42 -1.00 7.54
N ARG A 53 14.90 0.02 6.84
CA ARG A 53 13.60 0.63 7.18
C ARG A 53 12.47 -0.40 7.11
N THR A 54 12.42 -1.17 6.02
CA THR A 54 11.41 -2.23 5.83
C THR A 54 11.52 -3.29 6.94
N ALA A 55 12.74 -3.73 7.24
CA ALA A 55 12.99 -4.70 8.30
C ALA A 55 12.59 -4.16 9.68
N ALA A 56 12.94 -2.92 10.00
CA ALA A 56 12.60 -2.28 11.26
C ALA A 56 11.08 -2.12 11.44
N THR A 57 10.35 -1.69 10.40
CA THR A 57 8.89 -1.58 10.44
C THR A 57 8.22 -2.94 10.63
N ILE A 58 8.71 -3.98 9.94
CA ILE A 58 8.15 -5.33 10.08
C ILE A 58 8.44 -5.90 11.47
N ILE A 59 9.64 -5.68 12.01
CA ILE A 59 10.01 -6.11 13.37
C ILE A 59 9.19 -5.36 14.43
N GLU A 60 8.96 -4.06 14.27
CA GLU A 60 8.08 -3.30 15.17
C GLU A 60 6.65 -3.84 15.23
N ARG A 61 6.15 -4.31 14.08
CA ARG A 61 4.82 -4.93 13.96
C ARG A 61 4.77 -6.35 14.54
N ASP A 62 5.75 -7.18 14.19
CA ASP A 62 5.70 -8.64 14.44
C ASP A 62 6.34 -9.06 15.78
N LEU A 63 7.22 -8.22 16.35
CA LEU A 63 7.85 -8.48 17.65
C LEU A 63 7.36 -7.50 18.72
N PRO A 64 6.43 -7.92 19.60
CA PRO A 64 5.83 -7.04 20.60
C PRO A 64 6.88 -6.51 21.59
N GLY A 65 6.77 -5.23 21.92
CA GLY A 65 7.71 -4.53 22.81
C GLY A 65 8.95 -3.97 22.10
N THR A 66 8.99 -4.03 20.76
CA THR A 66 9.95 -3.28 19.94
C THR A 66 9.46 -1.85 19.72
N LYS A 67 10.38 -0.87 19.78
CA LYS A 67 10.15 0.52 19.39
C LYS A 67 11.27 1.00 18.49
N ILE A 68 10.91 1.63 17.37
CA ILE A 68 11.86 2.20 16.42
C ILE A 68 11.86 3.71 16.54
N THR A 69 13.05 4.30 16.63
CA THR A 69 13.27 5.75 16.49
C THR A 69 13.79 6.03 15.09
N TRP A 70 13.21 7.03 14.44
CA TRP A 70 13.53 7.42 13.06
C TRP A 70 14.32 8.73 13.06
N ALA A 71 15.37 8.81 12.24
CA ALA A 71 16.13 10.02 12.00
C ALA A 71 15.35 10.99 11.09
N SER A 72 15.79 12.25 11.02
CA SER A 72 15.15 13.30 10.20
C SER A 72 15.15 13.01 8.70
N ASN A 73 16.07 12.17 8.21
CA ASN A 73 16.12 11.68 6.83
C ASN A 73 15.21 10.46 6.57
N GLY A 74 14.41 10.05 7.56
CA GLY A 74 13.51 8.90 7.50
C GLY A 74 14.19 7.54 7.71
N ASN A 75 15.51 7.48 7.94
CA ASN A 75 16.21 6.22 8.22
C ASN A 75 16.06 5.79 9.69
N VAL A 76 16.37 4.53 9.96
CA VAL A 76 16.37 3.99 11.34
C VAL A 76 17.51 4.65 12.11
N ASP A 77 17.18 5.32 13.21
CA ASP A 77 18.14 5.90 14.15
C ASP A 77 18.46 4.89 15.25
N ARG A 78 17.41 4.35 15.89
CA ARG A 78 17.56 3.43 17.03
C ARG A 78 16.48 2.36 17.06
N ILE A 79 16.88 1.15 17.46
CA ILE A 79 15.98 0.02 17.69
C ILE A 79 16.05 -0.34 19.17
N VAL A 80 14.93 -0.30 19.87
CA VAL A 80 14.81 -0.71 21.27
C VAL A 80 13.85 -1.87 21.38
N MET A 81 14.23 -2.95 22.05
CA MET A 81 13.37 -4.11 22.27
C MET A 81 13.50 -4.63 23.69
N GLN A 82 12.40 -5.10 24.29
CA GLN A 82 12.43 -5.62 25.67
C GLN A 82 13.27 -6.90 25.80
N ALA A 83 13.08 -7.87 24.89
CA ALA A 83 13.85 -9.10 24.84
C ALA A 83 13.79 -9.69 23.42
N ILE A 84 14.90 -10.28 22.96
CA ILE A 84 14.90 -11.06 21.72
C ILE A 84 14.46 -12.49 22.04
N PRO A 85 13.48 -13.07 21.33
CA PRO A 85 13.13 -14.48 21.47
C PRO A 85 14.36 -15.39 21.31
N LYS A 86 14.53 -16.35 22.23
CA LYS A 86 15.64 -17.33 22.16
C LYS A 86 15.48 -18.27 20.96
N GLU A 87 14.25 -18.57 20.58
CA GLU A 87 13.90 -19.41 19.43
C GLU A 87 12.75 -18.76 18.66
N PHE A 88 12.76 -18.92 17.34
CA PHE A 88 11.71 -18.47 16.43
C PHE A 88 11.03 -19.71 15.85
N ASN A 89 9.74 -19.90 16.13
CA ASN A 89 8.96 -21.06 15.67
C ASN A 89 8.70 -21.03 14.15
N ASP A 90 8.68 -19.82 13.57
CA ASP A 90 8.61 -19.61 12.15
C ASP A 90 9.59 -18.49 11.72
N HIS A 91 9.96 -18.51 10.44
CA HIS A 91 10.83 -17.50 9.84
C HIS A 91 10.07 -16.61 8.84
N THR A 92 8.73 -16.59 8.91
CA THR A 92 7.88 -15.92 7.93
C THR A 92 8.14 -14.41 7.89
N MET A 93 8.42 -13.81 9.05
CA MET A 93 8.78 -12.40 9.19
C MET A 93 10.03 -12.06 8.35
N ILE A 94 11.13 -12.81 8.53
CA ILE A 94 12.40 -12.53 7.85
C ILE A 94 12.34 -12.90 6.36
N ASP A 95 11.53 -13.89 6.00
CA ASP A 95 11.25 -14.26 4.61
C ASP A 95 10.39 -13.21 3.91
N THR A 96 9.47 -12.57 4.63
CA THR A 96 8.65 -11.47 4.09
C THR A 96 9.50 -10.23 3.84
N ILE A 97 10.43 -9.90 4.74
CA ILE A 97 11.45 -8.87 4.49
C ILE A 97 12.23 -9.19 3.21
N GLY A 98 12.65 -10.44 3.04
CA GLY A 98 13.35 -10.88 1.82
C GLY A 98 12.52 -10.73 0.55
N ARG A 99 11.23 -11.10 0.59
CA ARG A 99 10.31 -10.96 -0.56
C ARG A 99 10.02 -9.49 -0.90
N MET A 100 9.91 -8.61 0.09
CA MET A 100 9.61 -7.20 -0.13
C MET A 100 10.82 -6.40 -0.62
N THR A 101 12.01 -6.73 -0.11
CA THR A 101 13.24 -5.95 -0.37
C THR A 101 14.14 -6.57 -1.45
N GLY A 102 13.97 -7.85 -1.75
CA GLY A 102 14.91 -8.62 -2.56
C GLY A 102 16.25 -8.89 -1.86
N GLN A 103 16.36 -8.60 -0.56
CA GLN A 103 17.62 -8.65 0.20
C GLN A 103 17.58 -9.66 1.35
N THR A 104 18.75 -9.91 1.92
CA THR A 104 18.90 -10.77 3.10
C THR A 104 18.71 -9.98 4.38
N ALA A 105 18.04 -10.58 5.36
CA ALA A 105 17.81 -10.01 6.68
C ALA A 105 18.02 -11.06 7.77
N THR A 106 18.50 -10.63 8.94
CA THR A 106 18.85 -11.53 10.06
C THR A 106 18.73 -10.79 11.38
N ILE A 107 18.22 -11.46 12.40
CA ILE A 107 18.30 -10.97 13.78
C ILE A 107 19.32 -11.82 14.53
N PHE A 108 20.29 -11.15 15.13
CA PHE A 108 21.22 -11.74 16.08
C PHE A 108 20.83 -11.36 17.50
N ALA A 109 21.02 -12.29 18.44
CA ALA A 109 20.94 -12.00 19.86
C ALA A 109 22.31 -12.14 20.52
N TRP A 110 22.59 -11.25 21.46
CA TRP A 110 23.75 -11.33 22.33
C TRP A 110 23.67 -12.57 23.20
N ASP A 111 24.77 -13.31 23.30
CA ASP A 111 24.93 -14.44 24.20
C ASP A 111 26.07 -14.17 25.19
N ALA A 112 25.75 -14.15 26.47
CA ALA A 112 26.68 -13.76 27.53
C ALA A 112 27.77 -14.82 27.79
N GLU A 113 27.50 -16.10 27.51
CA GLU A 113 28.45 -17.20 27.73
C GLU A 113 29.57 -17.18 26.68
N SER A 114 29.18 -17.13 25.40
CA SER A 114 30.14 -17.07 24.29
C SER A 114 30.71 -15.68 24.04
N LYS A 115 30.12 -14.63 24.62
CA LYS A 115 30.41 -13.22 24.34
C LYS A 115 30.37 -12.95 22.83
N ASP A 116 29.32 -13.43 22.16
CA ASP A 116 29.14 -13.23 20.72
C ASP A 116 27.65 -13.11 20.39
N PHE A 117 27.38 -12.64 19.18
CA PHE A 117 26.06 -12.50 18.61
C PHE A 117 25.70 -13.75 17.81
N TRP A 118 24.59 -14.40 18.18
CA TRP A 118 24.13 -15.62 17.53
C TRP A 118 22.91 -15.36 16.65
N ARG A 119 22.94 -15.87 15.41
CA ARG A 119 21.80 -15.78 14.48
C ARG A 119 20.59 -16.51 15.05
N ARG A 120 19.51 -15.79 15.36
CA ARG A 120 18.25 -16.34 15.86
C ARG A 120 17.24 -16.61 14.75
N THR A 121 17.17 -15.72 13.76
CA THR A 121 16.32 -15.90 12.56
C THR A 121 17.00 -15.26 11.36
N THR A 122 16.94 -15.91 10.20
CA THR A 122 17.59 -15.46 8.96
C THR A 122 16.91 -16.05 7.71
N ASN A 123 16.91 -15.28 6.63
CA ASN A 123 16.56 -15.78 5.29
C ASN A 123 17.80 -16.24 4.50
N ILE A 124 19.00 -16.25 5.12
CA ILE A 124 20.21 -16.79 4.51
C ILE A 124 20.20 -18.31 4.60
N ILE A 125 20.31 -18.95 3.43
CA ILE A 125 20.40 -20.40 3.28
C ILE A 125 21.86 -20.78 3.02
N LYS A 126 22.37 -21.77 3.78
CA LYS A 126 23.71 -22.34 3.60
C LYS A 126 23.76 -23.20 2.32
N PRO A 127 24.96 -23.53 1.81
CA PRO A 127 25.11 -24.45 0.67
C PRO A 127 24.49 -25.84 0.89
N ASP A 128 24.33 -26.28 2.14
CA ASP A 128 23.69 -27.55 2.51
C ASP A 128 22.15 -27.52 2.47
N GLY A 129 21.56 -26.37 2.07
CA GLY A 129 20.11 -26.16 2.00
C GLY A 129 19.45 -25.80 3.34
N LYS A 130 20.19 -25.80 4.46
CA LYS A 130 19.65 -25.41 5.77
C LYS A 130 19.82 -23.91 6.02
N ARG A 131 18.93 -23.32 6.82
CA ARG A 131 19.06 -21.91 7.24
C ARG A 131 20.32 -21.71 8.08
N ALA A 132 20.92 -20.52 7.99
CA ALA A 132 22.10 -20.15 8.77
C ALA A 132 21.82 -19.83 10.26
N VAL A 133 20.67 -20.26 10.79
CA VAL A 133 20.30 -20.10 12.21
C VAL A 133 21.29 -20.85 13.10
N GLY A 134 21.59 -20.30 14.27
CA GLY A 134 22.50 -20.93 15.23
C GLY A 134 23.98 -20.83 14.84
N THR A 135 24.35 -19.88 13.98
CA THR A 135 25.76 -19.57 13.70
C THR A 135 26.13 -18.25 14.37
N ALA A 136 27.35 -18.16 14.89
CA ALA A 136 27.88 -16.94 15.50
C ALA A 136 28.23 -15.89 14.43
N LEU A 137 28.27 -14.62 14.83
CA LEU A 137 28.82 -13.53 14.02
C LEU A 137 30.34 -13.68 13.89
N GLY A 138 31.01 -14.08 14.97
CA GLY A 138 32.44 -14.30 15.04
C GLY A 138 33.19 -13.07 15.55
N GLN A 139 33.88 -13.23 16.68
CA GLN A 139 34.63 -12.15 17.35
C GLN A 139 35.77 -11.56 16.51
N THR A 140 36.30 -12.30 15.53
CA THR A 140 37.37 -11.87 14.63
C THR A 140 36.87 -11.14 13.38
N GLY A 141 35.54 -11.08 13.18
CA GLY A 141 34.94 -10.42 12.02
C GLY A 141 34.98 -8.89 12.10
N ALA A 142 35.03 -8.22 10.95
CA ALA A 142 35.08 -6.76 10.86
C ALA A 142 33.91 -6.03 11.54
N VAL A 143 32.77 -6.70 11.69
CA VAL A 143 31.53 -6.17 12.27
C VAL A 143 31.56 -6.17 13.80
N TYR A 144 32.21 -7.16 14.41
CA TYR A 144 32.12 -7.42 15.85
C TYR A 144 32.58 -6.24 16.73
N PRO A 145 33.69 -5.52 16.42
CA PRO A 145 34.12 -4.37 17.22
C PRO A 145 33.13 -3.20 17.25
N PHE A 146 32.32 -3.04 16.19
CA PHE A 146 31.29 -1.99 16.11
C PHE A 146 30.03 -2.41 16.84
N ALA A 147 29.54 -3.62 16.53
CA ALA A 147 28.32 -4.13 17.12
C ALA A 147 28.41 -4.29 18.65
N SER A 148 29.55 -4.75 19.17
CA SER A 148 29.79 -4.86 20.63
C SER A 148 29.84 -3.51 21.35
N LYS A 149 30.13 -2.41 20.64
CA LYS A 149 30.08 -1.04 21.17
C LYS A 149 28.72 -0.35 20.99
N GLY A 150 27.77 -1.01 20.33
CA GLY A 150 26.49 -0.40 19.97
C GLY A 150 26.60 0.61 18.84
N GLU A 151 27.62 0.50 17.99
CA GLU A 151 27.80 1.33 16.79
C GLU A 151 27.24 0.61 15.54
N VAL A 152 26.70 1.40 14.60
CA VAL A 152 26.21 0.88 13.32
C VAL A 152 27.40 0.57 12.41
N TYR A 153 27.48 -0.66 11.91
CA TYR A 153 28.46 -1.01 10.88
C TYR A 153 27.83 -1.00 9.50
N ARG A 154 28.52 -0.38 8.54
CA ARG A 154 28.19 -0.39 7.11
C ARG A 154 29.43 -0.75 6.33
N GLY A 155 29.35 -1.78 5.51
CA GLY A 155 30.48 -2.19 4.70
C GLY A 155 30.32 -3.57 4.09
N GLU A 156 31.37 -4.00 3.41
CA GLU A 156 31.46 -5.35 2.91
C GLU A 156 31.69 -6.33 4.06
N ALA A 157 30.95 -7.44 4.03
CA ALA A 157 31.16 -8.56 4.91
C ALA A 157 30.99 -9.86 4.14
N VAL A 158 31.86 -10.83 4.42
CA VAL A 158 31.77 -12.17 3.83
C VAL A 158 30.93 -13.04 4.75
N ILE A 159 29.79 -13.53 4.25
CA ILE A 159 28.88 -14.38 5.01
C ILE A 159 28.81 -15.72 4.27
N LEU A 160 29.34 -16.77 4.89
CA LEU A 160 29.40 -18.12 4.31
C LEU A 160 30.10 -18.14 2.94
N ASP A 161 31.29 -17.52 2.85
CA ASP A 161 32.09 -17.38 1.63
C ASP A 161 31.43 -16.60 0.48
N VAL A 162 30.29 -15.95 0.75
CA VAL A 162 29.61 -15.06 -0.20
C VAL A 162 29.80 -13.61 0.26
N PRO A 163 30.32 -12.71 -0.59
CA PRO A 163 30.45 -11.30 -0.26
C PRO A 163 29.09 -10.59 -0.31
N TYR A 164 28.81 -9.81 0.72
CA TYR A 164 27.63 -8.95 0.82
C TYR A 164 28.05 -7.53 1.12
N TYR A 165 27.25 -6.59 0.62
CA TYR A 165 27.19 -5.24 1.16
C TYR A 165 26.17 -5.22 2.28
N THR A 166 26.60 -4.88 3.48
CA THR A 166 25.86 -5.14 4.71
C THR A 166 25.71 -3.90 5.57
N ILE A 167 24.60 -3.88 6.31
CA ILE A 167 24.34 -2.97 7.40
C ILE A 167 23.96 -3.78 8.65
N TYR A 168 24.57 -3.41 9.77
CA TYR A 168 24.30 -4.01 11.07
C TYR A 168 23.88 -2.91 12.04
N GLN A 169 22.60 -2.90 12.40
CA GLN A 169 21.98 -1.95 13.31
C GLN A 169 21.83 -2.59 14.70
N PRO A 170 22.48 -2.06 15.74
CA PRO A 170 22.34 -2.57 17.11
C PRO A 170 20.90 -2.44 17.64
N ILE A 171 20.50 -3.45 18.42
CA ILE A 171 19.23 -3.51 19.14
C ILE A 171 19.53 -3.32 20.62
N PHE A 172 18.92 -2.32 21.22
CA PHE A 172 19.11 -1.96 22.62
C PHE A 172 17.98 -2.49 23.50
N SER A 173 18.28 -2.83 24.76
CA SER A 173 17.26 -2.96 25.79
C SER A 173 16.71 -1.57 26.17
N PRO A 174 15.57 -1.48 26.88
CA PRO A 174 15.11 -0.22 27.48
C PRO A 174 16.12 0.39 28.47
N THR A 175 17.04 -0.41 29.01
CA THR A 175 18.13 0.03 29.92
C THR A 175 19.34 0.58 29.17
N GLY A 176 19.40 0.43 27.84
CA GLY A 176 20.48 0.94 27.00
C GLY A 176 21.59 -0.06 26.67
N ASP A 177 21.46 -1.32 27.10
CA ASP A 177 22.43 -2.38 26.82
C ASP A 177 22.21 -2.97 25.42
N VAL A 178 23.28 -3.34 24.71
CA VAL A 178 23.16 -4.00 23.40
C VAL A 178 22.74 -5.46 23.61
N ILE A 179 21.51 -5.78 23.25
CA ILE A 179 20.95 -7.13 23.40
C ILE A 179 20.98 -7.91 22.09
N GLY A 180 21.19 -7.26 20.95
CA GLY A 180 21.28 -7.93 19.65
C GLY A 180 21.54 -6.98 18.50
N ILE A 181 21.37 -7.48 17.28
CA ILE A 181 21.65 -6.75 16.04
C ILE A 181 20.64 -7.13 14.98
N LEU A 182 20.11 -6.12 14.28
CA LEU A 182 19.39 -6.28 13.03
C LEU A 182 20.35 -6.12 11.86
N TYR A 183 20.46 -7.18 11.07
CA TYR A 183 21.25 -7.21 9.85
C TYR A 183 20.34 -7.09 8.63
N ALA A 184 20.77 -6.29 7.66
CA ALA A 184 20.29 -6.32 6.28
C ALA A 184 21.48 -6.33 5.31
N GLY A 185 21.37 -7.07 4.21
CA GLY A 185 22.45 -7.12 3.24
C GLY A 185 22.05 -7.61 1.87
N VAL A 186 22.74 -7.11 0.86
CA VAL A 186 22.56 -7.44 -0.55
C VAL A 186 23.83 -8.12 -1.06
N ARG A 187 23.68 -9.17 -1.87
CA ARG A 187 24.84 -9.89 -2.42
C ARG A 187 25.59 -8.97 -3.35
N SER A 188 26.92 -8.94 -3.24
CA SER A 188 27.75 -8.12 -4.14
C SER A 188 27.57 -8.52 -5.61
N ALA A 189 27.22 -9.79 -5.89
CA ALA A 189 26.92 -10.28 -7.23
C ALA A 189 25.66 -9.64 -7.86
N ASP A 190 24.61 -9.39 -7.06
CA ASP A 190 23.35 -8.80 -7.56
C ASP A 190 23.55 -7.33 -7.96
N ILE A 191 24.50 -6.63 -7.34
CA ILE A 191 24.89 -5.27 -7.71
C ILE A 191 25.89 -5.26 -8.87
N ASN A 192 26.83 -6.21 -8.91
CA ASN A 192 27.85 -6.28 -9.97
C ASN A 192 27.29 -6.63 -11.36
N GLY A 193 26.12 -7.27 -11.46
CA GLY A 193 25.49 -7.59 -12.75
C GLY A 193 25.16 -6.35 -13.59
N ILE A 194 24.80 -5.24 -12.94
CA ILE A 194 24.55 -3.95 -13.60
C ILE A 194 25.88 -3.34 -14.08
N ALA A 195 26.95 -3.49 -13.29
CA ALA A 195 28.26 -2.94 -13.61
C ALA A 195 28.93 -3.64 -14.80
N THR A 196 28.80 -4.97 -14.90
CA THR A 196 29.38 -5.75 -16.00
C THR A 196 28.66 -5.52 -17.33
N GLU A 197 27.33 -5.36 -17.34
CA GLU A 197 26.58 -5.00 -18.55
C GLU A 197 26.99 -3.62 -19.07
N MET A 198 27.11 -2.62 -18.18
CA MET A 198 27.60 -1.29 -18.56
C MET A 198 29.05 -1.34 -19.09
N ALA A 199 29.92 -2.13 -18.46
CA ALA A 199 31.31 -2.28 -18.89
C ALA A 199 31.43 -2.91 -20.30
N TRP A 200 30.64 -3.94 -20.61
CA TRP A 200 30.62 -4.55 -21.95
C TRP A 200 30.03 -3.60 -23.00
N ALA A 201 28.98 -2.84 -22.67
CA ALA A 201 28.41 -1.84 -23.59
C ALA A 201 29.39 -0.71 -23.93
N ILE A 202 30.13 -0.21 -22.93
CA ILE A 202 31.17 0.82 -23.14
C ILE A 202 32.35 0.24 -23.95
N GLY A 203 32.81 -0.96 -23.59
CA GLY A 203 33.94 -1.60 -24.27
C GLY A 203 33.65 -1.90 -25.74
N THR A 204 32.46 -2.40 -26.05
CA THR A 204 32.04 -2.68 -27.44
C THR A 204 31.87 -1.40 -28.25
N THR A 205 31.27 -0.34 -27.69
CA THR A 205 31.13 0.96 -28.36
C THR A 205 32.50 1.60 -28.63
N ALA A 206 33.41 1.57 -27.64
CA ALA A 206 34.78 2.06 -27.79
C ALA A 206 35.56 1.30 -28.87
N LEU A 207 35.41 -0.02 -28.94
CA LEU A 207 36.04 -0.86 -29.96
C LEU A 207 35.50 -0.55 -31.36
N ILE A 208 34.18 -0.39 -31.51
CA ILE A 208 33.54 -0.03 -32.79
C ILE A 208 34.06 1.33 -33.27
N VAL A 209 34.09 2.33 -32.39
CA VAL A 209 34.62 3.67 -32.71
C VAL A 209 36.10 3.59 -33.08
N LEU A 210 36.91 2.82 -32.35
CA LEU A 210 38.33 2.63 -32.64
C LEU A 210 38.55 1.96 -34.01
N VAL A 211 37.79 0.91 -34.34
CA VAL A 211 37.90 0.19 -35.62
C VAL A 211 37.49 1.10 -36.79
N ILE A 212 36.37 1.82 -36.67
CA ILE A 212 35.90 2.75 -37.70
C ILE A 212 36.90 3.89 -37.89
N ALA A 213 37.37 4.52 -36.80
CA ALA A 213 38.35 5.60 -36.87
C ALA A 213 39.67 5.12 -37.47
N THR A 214 40.16 3.94 -37.08
CA THR A 214 41.40 3.37 -37.63
C THR A 214 41.28 3.04 -39.11
N ALA A 215 40.14 2.50 -39.55
CA ALA A 215 39.87 2.20 -40.96
C ALA A 215 39.79 3.48 -41.81
N LEU A 216 39.08 4.52 -41.32
CA LEU A 216 38.98 5.82 -41.99
C LEU A 216 40.34 6.52 -42.08
N ILE A 217 41.13 6.52 -41.00
CA ILE A 217 42.47 7.12 -40.98
C ILE A 217 43.42 6.36 -41.89
N ALA A 218 43.38 5.02 -41.91
CA ALA A 218 44.20 4.22 -42.80
C ALA A 218 43.86 4.46 -44.28
N LEU A 219 42.59 4.63 -44.62
CA LEU A 219 42.14 5.00 -45.97
C LEU A 219 42.64 6.41 -46.36
N PHE A 220 42.44 7.41 -45.50
CA PHE A 220 42.89 8.79 -45.75
C PHE A 220 44.41 8.90 -45.89
N VAL A 221 45.19 8.26 -45.00
CA VAL A 221 46.66 8.28 -45.06
C VAL A 221 47.18 7.53 -46.29
N ARG A 222 46.55 6.41 -46.67
CA ARG A 222 46.93 5.66 -47.88
C ARG A 222 46.66 6.45 -49.16
N GLN A 223 45.55 7.19 -49.22
CA GLN A 223 45.16 7.96 -50.40
C GLN A 223 46.01 9.22 -50.58
N ILE A 224 46.45 9.86 -49.50
CA ILE A 224 47.18 11.14 -49.56
C ILE A 224 48.70 10.94 -49.53
N VAL A 225 49.23 10.11 -48.64
CA VAL A 225 50.69 10.02 -48.36
C VAL A 225 51.38 8.93 -49.19
N GLY A 226 50.61 8.07 -49.87
CA GLY A 226 51.14 7.00 -50.74
C GLY A 226 52.00 7.47 -51.92
N ALA A 227 51.86 8.73 -52.34
CA ALA A 227 52.62 9.32 -53.46
C ALA A 227 54.03 9.81 -53.07
N LEU A 228 54.30 10.05 -51.77
CA LEU A 228 55.58 10.64 -51.30
C LEU A 228 56.82 9.78 -51.60
N PRO A 229 56.85 8.46 -51.33
CA PRO A 229 58.05 7.65 -51.54
C PRO A 229 58.48 7.55 -53.01
N ARG A 230 57.55 7.74 -53.95
CA ARG A 230 57.84 7.71 -55.39
C ARG A 230 58.47 9.01 -55.87
N ILE A 231 58.04 10.15 -55.34
CA ILE A 231 58.60 11.46 -55.68
C ILE A 231 60.01 11.64 -55.06
N THR A 232 60.24 11.14 -53.84
CA THR A 232 61.59 11.15 -53.24
C THR A 232 62.56 10.21 -53.94
N GLY A 233 62.11 9.05 -54.45
CA GLY A 233 62.95 8.16 -55.26
C GLY A 233 63.37 8.78 -56.61
N VAL A 234 62.49 9.57 -57.23
CA VAL A 234 62.81 10.31 -58.47
C VAL A 234 63.78 11.46 -58.21
N ALA A 235 63.68 12.15 -57.06
CA ALA A 235 64.63 13.19 -56.67
C ALA A 235 66.06 12.63 -56.45
N ASP A 236 66.19 11.41 -55.91
CA ASP A 236 67.49 10.74 -55.68
C ASP A 236 68.11 10.21 -56.99
N GLN A 237 67.28 9.76 -57.94
CA GLN A 237 67.71 9.38 -59.31
C GLN A 237 68.15 10.59 -60.14
N LEU A 238 67.49 11.74 -59.95
CA LEU A 238 67.90 13.00 -60.57
C LEU A 238 69.25 13.49 -60.03
N ALA A 239 69.47 13.40 -58.71
CA ALA A 239 70.72 13.79 -58.07
C ALA A 239 71.92 12.91 -58.47
N SER A 240 71.66 11.69 -58.95
CA SER A 240 72.66 10.72 -59.43
C SER A 240 72.83 10.72 -60.96
N GLY A 241 72.28 11.73 -61.67
CA GLY A 241 72.59 11.99 -63.08
C GLY A 241 71.74 11.26 -64.12
N HIS A 242 70.66 10.57 -63.71
CA HIS A 242 69.76 9.86 -64.63
C HIS A 242 68.54 10.73 -64.95
N LEU A 243 68.57 11.40 -66.10
CA LEU A 243 67.59 12.43 -66.50
C LEU A 243 66.39 11.89 -67.30
N GLU A 244 66.31 10.60 -67.56
CA GLU A 244 65.28 9.96 -68.42
C GLU A 244 64.03 9.49 -67.64
N THR A 245 63.99 9.62 -66.32
CA THR A 245 62.87 9.12 -65.50
C THR A 245 61.70 10.11 -65.46
N ASP A 246 60.49 9.62 -65.76
CA ASP A 246 59.24 10.40 -65.70
C ASP A 246 58.84 10.72 -64.24
N VAL A 247 58.36 11.93 -63.98
CA VAL A 247 57.98 12.40 -62.64
C VAL A 247 56.48 12.18 -62.43
N PRO A 248 56.03 11.19 -61.64
CA PRO A 248 54.61 10.88 -61.49
C PRO A 248 53.88 11.91 -60.59
N HIS A 249 52.54 11.93 -60.68
CA HIS A 249 51.62 12.69 -59.81
C HIS A 249 51.65 14.24 -59.95
N GLN A 250 52.04 14.76 -61.12
CA GLN A 250 52.06 16.21 -61.41
C GLN A 250 50.67 16.85 -61.49
N ASP A 251 49.64 16.03 -61.68
CA ASP A 251 48.22 16.37 -61.81
C ASP A 251 47.52 16.63 -60.46
N LEU A 252 48.15 16.27 -59.34
CA LEU A 252 47.61 16.53 -58.00
C LEU A 252 47.63 18.05 -57.67
N LYS A 253 46.52 18.59 -57.16
CA LYS A 253 46.36 20.02 -56.81
C LYS A 253 46.78 20.37 -55.38
N ASN A 254 47.40 19.45 -54.65
CA ASN A 254 47.89 19.63 -53.27
C ASN A 254 49.42 19.84 -53.23
N GLU A 255 49.97 19.95 -52.02
CA GLU A 255 51.38 20.23 -51.74
C GLU A 255 52.33 19.17 -52.32
N ILE A 256 51.86 17.92 -52.49
CA ILE A 256 52.62 16.83 -53.11
C ILE A 256 52.73 17.04 -54.63
N GLY A 257 51.65 17.45 -55.29
CA GLY A 257 51.70 17.83 -56.70
C GLY A 257 52.50 19.12 -56.94
N ALA A 258 52.51 20.05 -55.97
CA ALA A 258 53.40 21.21 -56.02
C ALA A 258 54.88 20.80 -55.92
N LEU A 259 55.21 19.82 -55.06
CA LEU A 259 56.57 19.25 -54.95
C LEU A 259 56.97 18.46 -56.20
N ALA A 260 56.07 17.65 -56.78
CA ALA A 260 56.30 16.91 -58.03
C ALA A 260 56.53 17.86 -59.22
N ARG A 261 55.75 18.95 -59.32
CA ARG A 261 55.97 20.00 -60.33
C ARG A 261 57.31 20.71 -60.12
N SER A 262 57.69 21.03 -58.89
CA SER A 262 59.01 21.63 -58.60
C SER A 262 60.19 20.71 -58.92
N ILE A 263 60.06 19.40 -58.69
CA ILE A 263 61.09 18.41 -59.07
C ILE A 263 61.15 18.20 -60.59
N ASN A 264 60.01 18.22 -61.29
CA ASN A 264 60.00 18.22 -62.75
C ASN A 264 60.62 19.50 -63.33
N VAL A 265 60.35 20.67 -62.75
CA VAL A 265 61.02 21.93 -63.11
C VAL A 265 62.54 21.84 -62.87
N PHE A 266 63.01 21.12 -61.85
CA PHE A 266 64.44 20.88 -61.62
C PHE A 266 65.07 19.91 -62.64
N ARG A 267 64.33 18.87 -63.07
CA ARG A 267 64.69 17.97 -64.20
C ARG A 267 64.81 18.74 -65.51
N GLU A 268 63.81 19.56 -65.77
CA GLU A 268 63.66 20.33 -67.01
C GLU A 268 64.68 21.48 -67.07
N SER A 269 65.00 22.11 -65.93
CA SER A 269 66.07 23.11 -65.80
C SER A 269 67.48 22.53 -65.91
N ALA A 270 67.68 21.23 -65.63
CA ALA A 270 68.96 20.54 -65.87
C ALA A 270 69.15 20.16 -67.35
N ILE A 271 68.07 19.98 -68.11
CA ILE A 271 68.09 19.68 -69.55
C ILE A 271 68.07 20.97 -70.41
N GLN A 272 67.49 22.06 -69.91
CA GLN A 272 67.28 23.32 -70.66
C GLN A 272 68.31 24.43 -70.37
N LYS A 273 69.60 24.10 -70.24
CA LYS A 273 70.67 25.11 -70.21
C LYS A 273 71.60 25.08 -71.42
N ILE A 274 71.05 24.79 -72.61
CA ILE A 274 71.76 24.98 -73.90
C ILE A 274 70.87 25.61 -75.01
N GLU A 275 69.56 25.81 -74.84
CA GLU A 275 68.71 26.27 -75.97
C GLU A 275 67.60 27.27 -75.57
N ILE A 276 67.86 28.19 -74.64
CA ILE A 276 66.92 29.29 -74.31
C ILE A 276 67.53 30.65 -74.71
N GLU A 277 67.84 30.82 -75.99
CA GLU A 277 68.02 32.19 -76.54
C GLU A 277 67.29 32.45 -77.86
N ARG A 278 66.51 31.52 -78.45
CA ARG A 278 66.02 31.76 -79.82
C ARG A 278 64.53 31.77 -80.12
N ARG A 279 63.57 31.44 -79.24
CA ARG A 279 62.14 31.49 -79.67
C ARG A 279 61.15 31.90 -78.59
N ALA A 280 61.32 33.12 -78.09
CA ALA A 280 60.17 33.95 -77.72
C ALA A 280 59.71 34.69 -78.99
N ALA A 281 58.69 34.16 -79.67
CA ALA A 281 57.98 34.95 -80.68
C ALA A 281 56.53 34.49 -80.94
N ASP A 282 56.14 33.22 -80.78
CA ASP A 282 54.85 32.76 -81.35
C ASP A 282 53.79 32.21 -80.36
N ALA A 283 54.05 32.15 -79.04
CA ALA A 283 53.08 31.57 -78.09
C ALA A 283 52.02 32.57 -77.53
N VAL A 284 51.97 33.80 -78.06
CA VAL A 284 51.01 34.81 -77.58
C VAL A 284 49.64 34.65 -78.25
N ALA A 285 49.56 34.18 -79.50
CA ALA A 285 48.30 34.20 -80.27
C ALA A 285 47.30 33.06 -79.96
N GLN A 286 47.72 31.97 -79.30
CA GLN A 286 46.84 30.82 -79.00
C GLN A 286 46.25 30.87 -77.59
N GLY A 287 46.87 31.62 -76.67
CA GLY A 287 46.39 31.81 -75.29
C GLY A 287 45.18 32.73 -75.16
N GLU A 288 44.96 33.64 -76.12
CA GLU A 288 43.86 34.62 -76.05
C GLU A 288 42.50 34.03 -76.45
N ARG A 289 42.44 33.03 -77.34
CA ARG A 289 41.17 32.37 -77.72
C ARG A 289 40.66 31.40 -76.65
N GLU A 290 41.53 30.59 -76.03
CA GLU A 290 41.14 29.73 -74.91
C GLU A 290 40.78 30.52 -73.64
N ARG A 291 41.35 31.72 -73.47
CA ARG A 291 41.04 32.60 -72.35
C ARG A 291 39.64 33.21 -72.50
N GLN A 292 39.22 33.60 -73.70
CA GLN A 292 37.86 34.08 -73.96
C GLN A 292 36.79 32.99 -73.82
N GLU A 293 37.04 31.76 -74.28
CA GLU A 293 36.10 30.64 -74.10
C GLU A 293 35.98 30.23 -72.61
N ARG A 294 37.08 30.21 -71.86
CA ARG A 294 37.04 29.97 -70.40
C ARG A 294 36.47 31.14 -69.61
N GLU A 295 36.67 32.38 -70.05
CA GLU A 295 36.04 33.57 -69.43
C GLU A 295 34.52 33.58 -69.71
N ALA A 296 34.07 33.18 -70.90
CA ALA A 296 32.65 33.02 -71.21
C ALA A 296 32.00 31.86 -70.43
N ALA A 297 32.61 30.67 -70.39
CA ALA A 297 32.11 29.53 -69.61
C ALA A 297 32.11 29.83 -68.10
N LYS A 298 33.16 30.50 -67.58
CA LYS A 298 33.18 30.95 -66.18
C LYS A 298 32.15 32.04 -65.88
N ALA A 299 31.85 32.92 -66.83
CA ALA A 299 30.82 33.94 -66.66
C ALA A 299 29.40 33.34 -66.67
N GLU A 300 29.18 32.29 -67.46
CA GLU A 300 27.94 31.51 -67.47
C GLU A 300 27.77 30.69 -66.17
N ASP A 301 28.82 29.98 -65.74
CA ASP A 301 28.84 29.29 -64.45
C ASP A 301 28.68 30.25 -63.26
N ALA A 302 29.31 31.43 -63.30
CA ALA A 302 29.18 32.44 -62.25
C ALA A 302 27.75 32.98 -62.16
N LYS A 303 27.08 33.23 -63.29
CA LYS A 303 25.66 33.62 -63.33
C LYS A 303 24.76 32.51 -62.79
N ALA A 304 25.04 31.25 -63.13
CA ALA A 304 24.30 30.10 -62.63
C ALA A 304 24.45 29.94 -61.10
N VAL A 305 25.66 30.14 -60.57
CA VAL A 305 25.93 30.15 -59.13
C VAL A 305 25.23 31.32 -58.45
N GLU A 306 25.32 32.53 -59.01
CA GLU A 306 24.66 33.73 -58.48
C GLU A 306 23.14 33.55 -58.40
N GLN A 307 22.50 33.06 -59.47
CA GLN A 307 21.07 32.75 -59.47
C GLN A 307 20.68 31.68 -58.45
N ALA A 308 21.46 30.59 -58.36
CA ALA A 308 21.18 29.51 -57.39
C ALA A 308 21.30 30.00 -55.94
N VAL A 309 22.29 30.85 -55.65
CA VAL A 309 22.47 31.48 -54.33
C VAL A 309 21.34 32.45 -54.02
N ASP A 310 20.90 33.27 -54.98
CA ASP A 310 19.81 34.23 -54.78
C ASP A 310 18.47 33.53 -54.49
N VAL A 311 18.15 32.47 -55.24
CA VAL A 311 16.94 31.65 -55.00
C VAL A 311 17.02 30.94 -53.66
N LEU A 312 18.19 30.40 -53.31
CA LEU A 312 18.40 29.76 -52.00
C LEU A 312 18.28 30.76 -50.86
N ALA A 313 18.83 31.97 -51.01
CA ALA A 313 18.73 33.05 -50.02
C ALA A 313 17.28 33.49 -49.79
N GLN A 314 16.49 33.64 -50.85
CA GLN A 314 15.07 33.96 -50.75
C GLN A 314 14.28 32.85 -50.03
N CYS A 315 14.57 31.59 -50.33
CA CYS A 315 13.90 30.46 -49.67
C CYS A 315 14.33 30.29 -48.21
N LEU A 316 15.60 30.55 -47.90
CA LEU A 316 16.10 30.61 -46.52
C LEU A 316 15.48 31.75 -45.73
N HIS A 317 15.21 32.90 -46.36
CA HIS A 317 14.52 34.01 -45.72
C HIS A 317 13.07 33.64 -45.35
N LYS A 318 12.31 33.06 -46.28
CA LYS A 318 10.97 32.53 -46.01
C LYS A 318 10.96 31.46 -44.91
N LEU A 319 11.95 30.56 -44.93
CA LEU A 319 12.13 29.56 -43.89
C LEU A 319 12.41 30.20 -42.52
N SER A 320 13.20 31.28 -42.48
CA SER A 320 13.47 32.03 -41.24
C SER A 320 12.26 32.76 -40.69
N ASP A 321 11.30 33.12 -41.56
CA ASP A 321 10.00 33.69 -41.18
C ASP A 321 8.98 32.61 -40.75
N GLY A 322 9.38 31.34 -40.75
CA GLY A 322 8.56 30.21 -40.33
C GLY A 322 7.75 29.55 -41.46
N ASP A 323 7.95 29.92 -42.71
CA ASP A 323 7.28 29.28 -43.86
C ASP A 323 7.99 27.97 -44.25
N LEU A 324 7.41 26.84 -43.86
CA LEU A 324 7.87 25.48 -44.22
C LEU A 324 7.18 24.94 -45.47
N THR A 325 6.29 25.73 -46.08
CA THR A 325 5.66 25.40 -47.37
C THR A 325 6.54 25.75 -48.55
N VAL A 326 7.58 26.58 -48.34
CA VAL A 326 8.52 26.99 -49.38
C VAL A 326 9.22 25.79 -50.04
N ARG A 327 9.27 25.80 -51.36
CA ARG A 327 10.00 24.82 -52.18
C ARG A 327 10.79 25.54 -53.26
N ILE A 328 11.97 25.01 -53.57
CA ILE A 328 12.74 25.43 -54.74
C ILE A 328 12.34 24.51 -55.90
N ASP A 329 11.49 25.01 -56.79
CA ASP A 329 10.98 24.28 -57.96
C ASP A 329 11.89 24.39 -59.18
N GLN A 330 12.68 25.46 -59.26
CA GLN A 330 13.58 25.70 -60.38
C GLN A 330 14.84 24.83 -60.26
N ALA A 331 15.09 23.98 -61.26
CA ALA A 331 16.28 23.14 -61.31
C ALA A 331 17.55 23.99 -61.52
N PHE A 332 18.60 23.70 -60.76
CA PHE A 332 19.90 24.36 -60.92
C PHE A 332 20.80 23.58 -61.87
N THR A 333 21.77 24.24 -62.48
CA THR A 333 22.68 23.65 -63.46
C THR A 333 23.76 22.77 -62.80
N GLY A 334 24.03 21.62 -63.41
CA GLY A 334 25.13 20.74 -63.02
C GLY A 334 25.04 20.24 -61.57
N ASN A 335 26.14 20.33 -60.82
CA ASN A 335 26.23 19.85 -59.44
C ASN A 335 25.47 20.72 -58.43
N LEU A 336 24.97 21.90 -58.83
CA LEU A 336 24.24 22.82 -57.94
C LEU A 336 22.83 22.31 -57.61
N ASP A 337 22.21 21.47 -58.45
CA ASP A 337 20.85 20.95 -58.21
C ASP A 337 20.74 20.13 -56.92
N LYS A 338 21.87 19.56 -56.46
CA LYS A 338 21.93 18.90 -55.16
C LYS A 338 21.53 19.84 -54.01
N LEU A 339 21.86 21.13 -54.08
CA LEU A 339 21.45 22.12 -53.07
C LEU A 339 19.92 22.27 -53.01
N ARG A 340 19.25 22.28 -54.16
CA ARG A 340 17.78 22.31 -54.25
C ARG A 340 17.17 21.08 -53.59
N VAL A 341 17.68 19.90 -53.93
CA VAL A 341 17.19 18.62 -53.38
C VAL A 341 17.41 18.57 -51.86
N ASP A 342 18.63 18.83 -51.39
CA ASP A 342 18.98 18.79 -49.97
C ASP A 342 18.17 19.84 -49.16
N PHE A 343 17.95 21.04 -49.71
CA PHE A 343 17.09 22.07 -49.11
C PHE A 343 15.64 21.58 -49.00
N ASN A 344 15.03 21.15 -50.10
CA ASN A 344 13.62 20.70 -50.13
C ASN A 344 13.41 19.51 -49.19
N THR A 345 14.31 18.53 -49.18
CA THR A 345 14.25 17.38 -48.26
C THR A 345 14.38 17.81 -46.79
N SER A 346 15.20 18.82 -46.49
CA SER A 346 15.35 19.34 -45.13
C SER A 346 14.08 20.06 -44.65
N VAL A 347 13.48 20.90 -45.50
CA VAL A 347 12.23 21.60 -45.20
C VAL A 347 11.07 20.60 -45.07
N GLU A 348 11.01 19.57 -45.92
CA GLU A 348 10.01 18.51 -45.83
C GLU A 348 10.10 17.74 -44.51
N LYS A 349 11.30 17.29 -44.11
CA LYS A 349 11.50 16.61 -42.82
C LYS A 349 11.12 17.50 -41.65
N LEU A 350 11.53 18.77 -41.67
CA LEU A 350 11.20 19.72 -40.61
C LEU A 350 9.69 19.98 -40.52
N SER A 351 9.01 20.14 -41.66
CA SER A 351 7.55 20.27 -41.74
C SER A 351 6.84 19.04 -41.18
N SER A 352 7.31 17.83 -41.53
CA SER A 352 6.74 16.57 -41.00
C SER A 352 6.91 16.48 -39.49
N THR A 353 8.12 16.73 -38.98
CA THR A 353 8.40 16.66 -37.54
C THR A 353 7.56 17.68 -36.75
N LEU A 354 7.40 18.91 -37.25
CA LEU A 354 6.54 19.90 -36.60
C LEU A 354 5.05 19.54 -36.70
N GLY A 355 4.64 18.87 -37.77
CA GLY A 355 3.30 18.26 -37.90
C GLY A 355 3.05 17.19 -36.83
N ASP A 356 4.00 16.28 -36.63
CA ASP A 356 3.92 15.24 -35.61
C ASP A 356 3.84 15.84 -34.20
N ILE A 357 4.70 16.82 -33.89
CA ILE A 357 4.67 17.51 -32.58
C ILE A 357 3.33 18.22 -32.38
N ARG A 358 2.77 18.87 -33.40
CA ARG A 358 1.44 19.52 -33.32
C ARG A 358 0.33 18.51 -33.02
N ALA A 359 0.36 17.34 -33.65
CA ALA A 359 -0.60 16.27 -33.41
C ALA A 359 -0.50 15.76 -31.97
N GLU A 360 0.72 15.47 -31.49
CA GLU A 360 0.97 15.05 -30.10
C GLU A 360 0.49 16.12 -29.09
N THR A 361 0.75 17.39 -29.37
CA THR A 361 0.31 18.51 -28.51
C THR A 361 -1.22 18.60 -28.42
N SER A 362 -1.90 18.42 -29.56
CA SER A 362 -3.37 18.37 -29.59
C SER A 362 -3.90 17.17 -28.80
N GLY A 363 -3.19 16.04 -28.84
CA GLY A 363 -3.45 14.87 -28.00
C GLY A 363 -3.31 15.19 -26.51
N ILE A 364 -2.24 15.89 -26.10
CA ILE A 364 -2.03 16.30 -24.71
C ILE A 364 -3.13 17.26 -24.23
N GLU A 365 -3.58 18.21 -25.06
CA GLU A 365 -4.70 19.10 -24.70
C GLU A 365 -5.99 18.30 -24.46
N ALA A 366 -6.30 17.35 -25.34
CA ALA A 366 -7.48 16.49 -25.19
C ALA A 366 -7.40 15.63 -23.90
N SER A 367 -6.26 14.96 -23.67
CA SER A 367 -6.06 14.17 -22.44
C SER A 367 -6.09 15.01 -21.17
N SER A 368 -5.61 16.26 -21.23
CA SER A 368 -5.69 17.19 -20.09
C SER A 368 -7.14 17.60 -19.81
N ALA A 369 -7.96 17.80 -20.84
CA ALA A 369 -9.38 18.11 -20.66
C ALA A 369 -10.15 16.92 -20.05
N GLU A 370 -9.87 15.70 -20.49
CA GLU A 370 -10.44 14.47 -19.91
C GLU A 370 -10.02 14.30 -18.45
N MET A 371 -8.72 14.46 -18.16
CA MET A 371 -8.20 14.38 -16.79
C MET A 371 -8.84 15.42 -15.88
N ARG A 372 -9.09 16.64 -16.38
CA ARG A 372 -9.77 17.68 -15.60
C ARG A 372 -11.18 17.26 -15.24
N SER A 373 -11.92 16.67 -16.19
CA SER A 373 -13.27 16.17 -15.93
C SER A 373 -13.26 15.01 -14.94
N ALA A 374 -12.28 14.10 -15.03
CA ALA A 374 -12.14 12.98 -14.12
C ALA A 374 -11.80 13.43 -12.69
N THR A 375 -10.93 14.43 -12.55
CA THR A 375 -10.57 14.99 -11.24
C THR A 375 -11.73 15.78 -10.61
N ASP A 376 -12.55 16.48 -11.41
CA ASP A 376 -13.79 17.13 -10.92
C ASP A 376 -14.81 16.11 -10.39
N ASP A 377 -14.99 14.97 -11.09
CA ASP A 377 -15.84 13.87 -10.60
C ASP A 377 -15.27 13.26 -9.32
N LEU A 378 -13.96 13.03 -9.26
CA LEU A 378 -13.30 12.51 -8.07
C LEU A 378 -13.43 13.47 -6.88
N SER A 379 -13.35 14.78 -7.11
CA SER A 379 -13.58 15.81 -6.09
C SER A 379 -14.98 15.69 -5.49
N LYS A 380 -16.03 15.72 -6.32
CA LYS A 380 -17.43 15.59 -5.88
C LYS A 380 -17.69 14.28 -5.12
N ARG A 381 -17.12 13.18 -5.59
CA ARG A 381 -17.23 11.88 -4.91
C ARG A 381 -16.50 11.87 -3.57
N THR A 382 -15.35 12.54 -3.47
CA THR A 382 -14.60 12.67 -2.21
C THR A 382 -15.37 13.51 -1.20
N GLU A 383 -15.99 14.61 -1.63
CA GLU A 383 -16.87 15.43 -0.78
C GLU A 383 -18.10 14.63 -0.30
N GLN A 384 -18.76 13.91 -1.20
CA GLN A 384 -19.92 13.10 -0.83
C GLN A 384 -19.56 11.93 0.10
N GLN A 385 -18.36 11.37 -0.07
CA GLN A 385 -17.83 10.36 0.84
C GLN A 385 -17.54 10.96 2.22
N ALA A 386 -16.96 12.17 2.30
CA ALA A 386 -16.74 12.87 3.56
C ALA A 386 -18.05 13.10 4.31
N ALA A 387 -19.09 13.61 3.63
CA ALA A 387 -20.41 13.80 4.23
C ALA A 387 -21.02 12.47 4.75
N SER A 388 -20.87 11.39 3.98
CA SER A 388 -21.36 10.06 4.39
C SER A 388 -20.59 9.51 5.60
N LEU A 389 -19.29 9.82 5.70
CA LEU A 389 -18.45 9.45 6.84
C LEU A 389 -18.84 10.22 8.11
N GLU A 390 -19.14 11.52 7.99
CA GLU A 390 -19.65 12.32 9.12
C GLU A 390 -20.99 11.77 9.64
N GLU A 391 -21.94 11.48 8.76
CA GLU A 391 -23.23 10.87 9.15
C GLU A 391 -23.03 9.50 9.82
N THR A 392 -22.12 8.69 9.27
CA THR A 392 -21.81 7.36 9.82
C THR A 392 -21.15 7.48 11.20
N SER A 393 -20.24 8.44 11.39
CA SER A 393 -19.59 8.70 12.66
C SER A 393 -20.61 9.11 13.74
N ALA A 394 -21.50 10.06 13.41
CA ALA A 394 -22.57 10.50 14.30
C ALA A 394 -23.51 9.34 14.69
N ALA A 395 -23.91 8.51 13.73
CA ALA A 395 -24.73 7.33 14.00
C ALA A 395 -24.00 6.30 14.88
N LEU A 396 -22.69 6.11 14.68
CA LEU A 396 -21.89 5.22 15.51
C LEU A 396 -21.72 5.74 16.94
N GLU A 397 -21.59 7.05 17.14
CA GLU A 397 -21.57 7.66 18.46
C GLU A 397 -22.89 7.44 19.20
N GLU A 398 -24.03 7.64 18.52
CA GLU A 398 -25.37 7.38 19.08
C GLU A 398 -25.56 5.90 19.44
N ILE A 399 -25.15 4.98 18.56
CA ILE A 399 -25.20 3.54 18.82
C ILE A 399 -24.29 3.19 20.00
N THR A 400 -23.07 3.73 20.05
CA THR A 400 -22.12 3.50 21.14
C THR A 400 -22.69 3.97 22.48
N ALA A 401 -23.32 5.15 22.51
CA ALA A 401 -24.01 5.64 23.70
C ALA A 401 -25.16 4.71 24.12
N THR A 402 -25.95 4.24 23.15
CA THR A 402 -27.08 3.34 23.39
C THR A 402 -26.65 1.98 23.92
N VAL A 403 -25.58 1.40 23.38
CA VAL A 403 -25.01 0.12 23.85
C VAL A 403 -24.43 0.26 25.25
N ARG A 404 -23.69 1.33 25.54
CA ARG A 404 -23.19 1.62 26.91
C ARG A 404 -24.35 1.77 27.89
N GLY A 405 -25.40 2.51 27.52
CA GLY A 405 -26.60 2.65 28.33
C GLY A 405 -27.33 1.32 28.56
N SER A 406 -27.37 0.45 27.55
CA SER A 406 -27.97 -0.88 27.65
C SER A 406 -27.18 -1.80 28.58
N SER A 407 -25.84 -1.76 28.51
CA SER A 407 -24.97 -2.49 29.45
C SER A 407 -25.21 -2.04 30.89
N ALA A 408 -25.26 -0.73 31.14
CA ALA A 408 -25.52 -0.21 32.48
C ALA A 408 -26.90 -0.62 33.02
N LYS A 409 -27.94 -0.59 32.17
CA LYS A 409 -29.28 -1.06 32.54
C LYS A 409 -29.32 -2.57 32.80
N ALA A 410 -28.57 -3.37 32.04
CA ALA A 410 -28.46 -4.80 32.27
C ALA A 410 -27.79 -5.08 33.63
N ASP A 411 -26.69 -4.41 33.95
CA ASP A 411 -26.02 -4.53 35.25
C ASP A 411 -26.97 -4.15 36.41
N GLN A 412 -27.75 -3.07 36.26
CA GLN A 412 -28.78 -2.69 37.24
C GLN A 412 -29.89 -3.74 37.38
N ALA A 413 -30.39 -4.27 36.26
CA ALA A 413 -31.42 -5.31 36.27
C ALA A 413 -30.92 -6.60 36.93
N ALA A 414 -29.64 -6.96 36.74
CA ALA A 414 -29.02 -8.12 37.38
C ALA A 414 -29.01 -7.96 38.91
N GLN A 415 -28.68 -6.77 39.40
CA GLN A 415 -28.70 -6.47 40.83
C GLN A 415 -30.12 -6.58 41.41
N ILE A 416 -31.13 -6.07 40.71
CA ILE A 416 -32.54 -6.18 41.13
C ILE A 416 -32.98 -7.65 41.15
N ALA A 417 -32.64 -8.43 40.12
CA ALA A 417 -32.96 -9.86 40.06
C ALA A 417 -32.29 -10.64 41.20
N ALA A 418 -31.05 -10.31 41.55
CA ALA A 418 -30.35 -10.92 42.68
C ALA A 418 -31.06 -10.65 44.02
N VAL A 419 -31.50 -9.42 44.27
CA VAL A 419 -32.27 -9.05 45.47
C VAL A 419 -33.63 -9.76 45.50
N ALA A 420 -34.31 -9.84 44.36
CA ALA A 420 -35.58 -10.55 44.24
C ALA A 420 -35.41 -12.04 44.55
N ARG A 421 -34.35 -12.67 44.02
CA ARG A 421 -34.02 -14.07 44.31
C ARG A 421 -33.82 -14.31 45.80
N GLN A 422 -33.00 -13.47 46.45
CA GLN A 422 -32.76 -13.57 47.88
C GLN A 422 -34.06 -13.43 48.70
N SER A 423 -34.95 -12.52 48.28
CA SER A 423 -36.26 -12.32 48.92
C SER A 423 -37.17 -13.53 48.76
N THR A 424 -37.18 -14.16 47.58
CA THR A 424 -37.94 -15.39 47.32
C THR A 424 -37.38 -16.58 48.10
N GLU A 425 -36.06 -16.74 48.18
CA GLU A 425 -35.42 -17.78 49.00
C GLU A 425 -35.78 -17.62 50.49
N SER A 426 -35.76 -16.39 51.02
CA SER A 426 -36.20 -16.12 52.40
C SER A 426 -37.69 -16.38 52.59
N SER A 427 -38.53 -16.00 51.63
CA SER A 427 -39.99 -16.22 51.70
C SER A 427 -40.32 -17.71 51.66
N SER A 428 -39.61 -18.49 50.84
CA SER A 428 -39.74 -19.94 50.78
C SER A 428 -39.41 -20.59 52.12
N LYS A 429 -38.41 -20.07 52.85
CA LYS A 429 -38.09 -20.56 54.20
C LYS A 429 -39.23 -20.28 55.19
N VAL A 430 -39.77 -19.06 55.20
CA VAL A 430 -40.89 -18.70 56.10
C VAL A 430 -42.13 -19.56 55.81
N VAL A 431 -42.42 -19.83 54.54
CA VAL A 431 -43.54 -20.71 54.16
C VAL A 431 -43.28 -22.16 54.61
N SER A 432 -42.05 -22.66 54.48
CA SER A 432 -41.68 -23.98 55.01
C SER A 432 -41.91 -24.06 56.53
N ASP A 433 -41.46 -23.06 57.28
CA ASP A 433 -41.65 -22.99 58.74
C ASP A 433 -43.15 -22.93 59.10
N ALA A 434 -43.97 -22.26 58.28
CA ALA A 434 -45.43 -22.19 58.46
C ALA A 434 -46.13 -23.53 58.18
N ILE A 435 -45.67 -24.30 57.17
CA ILE A 435 -46.18 -25.65 56.89
C ILE A 435 -45.89 -26.56 58.09
N ASP A 436 -44.66 -26.51 58.61
CA ASP A 436 -44.26 -27.30 59.79
C ASP A 436 -45.09 -26.94 61.03
N ALA A 437 -45.34 -25.65 61.26
CA ALA A 437 -46.19 -25.18 62.36
C ALA A 437 -47.64 -25.67 62.22
N MET A 438 -48.23 -25.59 61.03
CA MET A 438 -49.60 -26.07 60.79
C MET A 438 -49.72 -27.59 60.90
N SER A 439 -48.73 -28.34 60.42
CA SER A 439 -48.65 -29.80 60.60
C SER A 439 -48.63 -30.20 62.08
N ARG A 440 -47.90 -29.46 62.91
CA ARG A 440 -47.92 -29.66 64.38
C ARG A 440 -49.29 -29.36 65.00
N ILE A 441 -50.02 -28.35 64.51
CA ILE A 441 -51.38 -28.02 64.97
C ILE A 441 -52.37 -29.12 64.56
N GLU A 442 -52.26 -29.65 63.34
CA GLU A 442 -53.07 -30.78 62.86
C GLU A 442 -52.86 -32.01 63.75
N GLN A 443 -51.60 -32.36 64.04
CA GLN A 443 -51.24 -33.46 64.95
C GLN A 443 -51.81 -33.24 66.36
N ALA A 444 -51.65 -32.04 66.92
CA ALA A 444 -52.20 -31.72 68.24
C ALA A 444 -53.73 -31.82 68.27
N SER A 445 -54.41 -31.39 67.20
CA SER A 445 -55.88 -31.49 67.08
C SER A 445 -56.34 -32.96 67.01
N SER A 446 -55.58 -33.82 66.32
CA SER A 446 -55.82 -35.26 66.28
C SER A 446 -55.66 -35.91 67.66
N GLU A 447 -54.61 -35.55 68.42
CA GLU A 447 -54.41 -36.03 69.79
C GLU A 447 -55.53 -35.55 70.73
N ILE A 448 -55.97 -34.29 70.63
CA ILE A 448 -57.12 -33.80 71.40
C ILE A 448 -58.38 -34.61 71.07
N SER A 449 -58.64 -34.90 69.78
CA SER A 449 -59.80 -35.72 69.38
C SER A 449 -59.78 -37.11 70.01
N LYS A 450 -58.60 -37.75 70.13
CA LYS A 450 -58.44 -39.03 70.85
C LYS A 450 -58.80 -38.89 72.33
N ILE A 451 -58.32 -37.83 73.00
CA ILE A 451 -58.63 -37.57 74.42
C ILE A 451 -60.13 -37.37 74.62
N ILE A 452 -60.79 -36.63 73.72
CA ILE A 452 -62.24 -36.40 73.80
C ILE A 452 -63.03 -37.71 73.63
N ASN A 453 -62.59 -38.63 72.77
CA ASN A 453 -63.20 -39.96 72.66
C ASN A 453 -63.10 -40.75 73.98
N VAL A 454 -61.96 -40.69 74.66
CA VAL A 454 -61.78 -41.32 75.98
C VAL A 454 -62.70 -40.68 77.03
N ILE A 455 -62.86 -39.35 77.00
CA ILE A 455 -63.77 -38.65 77.92
C ILE A 455 -65.23 -39.05 77.69
N ASP A 456 -65.66 -39.17 76.43
CA ASP A 456 -67.00 -39.66 76.08
C ASP A 456 -67.21 -41.11 76.55
N GLU A 457 -66.21 -41.97 76.41
CA GLU A 457 -66.23 -43.34 76.92
C GLU A 457 -66.33 -43.37 78.46
N ILE A 458 -65.56 -42.55 79.17
CA ILE A 458 -65.63 -42.42 80.63
C ILE A 458 -67.03 -41.94 81.06
N ALA A 459 -67.59 -40.95 80.36
CA ALA A 459 -68.93 -40.45 80.63
C ALA A 459 -70.00 -41.54 80.43
N PHE A 460 -69.89 -42.33 79.36
CA PHE A 460 -70.76 -43.48 79.11
C PHE A 460 -70.66 -44.55 80.20
N GLN A 461 -69.44 -44.93 80.59
CA GLN A 461 -69.20 -45.89 81.68
C GLN A 461 -69.76 -45.37 83.01
N THR A 462 -69.58 -44.07 83.31
CA THR A 462 -70.10 -43.43 84.52
C THR A 462 -71.63 -43.42 84.53
N ASN A 463 -72.27 -43.16 83.38
CA ASN A 463 -73.73 -43.22 83.23
C ASN A 463 -74.27 -44.65 83.44
N LEU A 464 -73.56 -45.69 82.99
CA LEU A 464 -73.92 -47.09 83.26
C LEU A 464 -73.74 -47.47 84.74
N LEU A 465 -72.65 -47.03 85.37
CA LEU A 465 -72.41 -47.23 86.81
C LEU A 465 -73.49 -46.55 87.66
N ALA A 466 -73.86 -45.32 87.32
CA ALA A 466 -74.90 -44.57 87.98
C ALA A 466 -76.29 -45.20 87.78
N LEU A 467 -76.57 -45.75 86.60
CA LEU A 467 -77.78 -46.53 86.34
C LEU A 467 -77.84 -47.78 87.23
N ASN A 468 -76.75 -48.54 87.30
CA ASN A 468 -76.66 -49.74 88.15
C ASN A 468 -76.84 -49.37 89.63
N ALA A 469 -76.22 -48.29 90.10
CA ALA A 469 -76.38 -47.79 91.46
C ALA A 469 -77.82 -47.32 91.74
N GLY A 470 -78.48 -46.66 90.78
CA GLY A 470 -79.88 -46.25 90.88
C GLY A 470 -80.85 -47.43 90.96
N VAL A 471 -80.59 -48.51 90.20
CA VAL A 471 -81.37 -49.75 90.27
C VAL A 471 -81.22 -50.44 91.62
N GLU A 472 -79.99 -50.55 92.15
CA GLU A 472 -79.75 -51.16 93.46
C GLU A 472 -80.32 -50.31 94.61
N ALA A 473 -80.30 -48.99 94.48
CA ALA A 473 -80.95 -48.07 95.42
C ALA A 473 -82.48 -48.21 95.42
N ALA A 474 -83.11 -48.39 94.25
CA ALA A 474 -84.55 -48.68 94.16
C ALA A 474 -84.91 -50.04 94.78
N ARG A 475 -84.00 -51.02 94.68
CA ARG A 475 -84.13 -52.35 95.28
C ARG A 475 -84.07 -52.33 96.81
N ALA A 476 -83.31 -51.39 97.39
CA ALA A 476 -83.17 -51.21 98.84
C ALA A 476 -84.35 -50.45 99.52
N GLY A 477 -85.37 -50.01 98.77
CA GLY A 477 -86.59 -49.41 99.31
C GLY A 477 -86.36 -48.07 100.03
N GLU A 478 -87.01 -47.87 101.19
CA GLU A 478 -86.92 -46.61 101.98
C GLU A 478 -85.47 -46.25 102.38
N ALA A 479 -84.61 -47.24 102.66
CA ALA A 479 -83.23 -47.02 103.06
C ALA A 479 -82.33 -46.54 101.90
N GLY A 480 -82.71 -46.79 100.65
CA GLY A 480 -81.96 -46.44 99.45
C GLY A 480 -82.26 -45.05 98.88
N LYS A 481 -83.25 -44.32 99.40
CA LYS A 481 -83.72 -43.04 98.83
C LYS A 481 -82.61 -42.00 98.65
N GLY A 482 -81.72 -41.84 99.64
CA GLY A 482 -80.59 -40.91 99.56
C GLY A 482 -79.57 -41.30 98.48
N PHE A 483 -79.27 -42.60 98.37
CA PHE A 483 -78.39 -43.14 97.33
C PHE A 483 -79.01 -43.03 95.92
N ALA A 484 -80.33 -43.21 95.79
CA ALA A 484 -81.02 -43.06 94.52
C ALA A 484 -80.92 -41.63 93.96
N VAL A 485 -81.03 -40.61 94.82
CA VAL A 485 -80.85 -39.20 94.43
C VAL A 485 -79.42 -38.94 93.95
N VAL A 486 -78.41 -39.42 94.69
CA VAL A 486 -77.00 -39.28 94.28
C VAL A 486 -76.73 -40.01 92.96
N ALA A 487 -77.25 -41.22 92.79
CA ALA A 487 -77.12 -41.97 91.54
C ALA A 487 -77.78 -41.25 90.36
N GLN A 488 -78.93 -40.61 90.56
CA GLN A 488 -79.57 -39.80 89.53
C GLN A 488 -78.76 -38.55 89.18
N GLU A 489 -78.21 -37.84 90.19
CA GLU A 489 -77.36 -36.66 89.98
C GLU A 489 -76.06 -37.02 89.23
N VAL A 490 -75.41 -38.13 89.60
CA VAL A 490 -74.22 -38.64 88.90
C VAL A 490 -74.55 -39.05 87.47
N ARG A 491 -75.72 -39.65 87.23
CA ARG A 491 -76.19 -40.01 85.89
C ARG A 491 -76.43 -38.76 85.04
N GLU A 492 -77.08 -37.75 85.58
CA GLU A 492 -77.33 -36.48 84.88
C GLU A 492 -76.01 -35.74 84.58
N LEU A 493 -75.06 -35.75 85.52
CA LEU A 493 -73.72 -35.22 85.30
C LEU A 493 -72.97 -35.99 84.20
N ALA A 494 -73.02 -37.33 84.21
CA ALA A 494 -72.39 -38.16 83.19
C ALA A 494 -72.99 -37.89 81.80
N GLN A 495 -74.32 -37.73 81.70
CA GLN A 495 -74.98 -37.37 80.45
C GLN A 495 -74.64 -35.95 79.97
N ARG A 496 -74.51 -34.98 80.89
CA ARG A 496 -74.01 -33.63 80.58
C ARG A 496 -72.57 -33.66 80.09
N SER A 497 -71.71 -34.47 80.69
CA SER A 497 -70.31 -34.66 80.28
C SER A 497 -70.20 -35.30 78.89
N ALA A 498 -71.01 -36.31 78.58
CA ALA A 498 -71.05 -36.94 77.25
C ALA A 498 -71.51 -35.94 76.17
N ASN A 499 -72.55 -35.15 76.45
CA ASN A 499 -73.01 -34.10 75.53
C ASN A 499 -71.93 -33.03 75.31
N ALA A 500 -71.28 -32.55 76.38
CA ALA A 500 -70.18 -31.59 76.27
C ALA A 500 -68.97 -32.16 75.51
N ALA A 501 -68.61 -33.43 75.73
CA ALA A 501 -67.57 -34.11 74.98
C ALA A 501 -67.92 -34.19 73.48
N LYS A 502 -69.18 -34.50 73.14
CA LYS A 502 -69.67 -34.52 71.76
C LYS A 502 -69.60 -33.14 71.09
N ASP A 503 -69.97 -32.09 71.80
CA ASP A 503 -69.89 -30.71 71.30
C ASP A 503 -68.43 -30.28 71.06
N ILE A 504 -67.52 -30.59 72.00
CA ILE A 504 -66.08 -30.34 71.83
C ILE A 504 -65.53 -31.14 70.66
N LYS A 505 -65.91 -32.41 70.51
CA LYS A 505 -65.51 -33.26 69.38
C LYS A 505 -65.91 -32.64 68.05
N ALA A 506 -67.13 -32.11 67.94
CA ALA A 506 -67.59 -31.42 66.74
C ALA A 506 -66.75 -30.17 66.44
N LEU A 507 -66.43 -29.36 67.46
CA LEU A 507 -65.57 -28.17 67.31
C LEU A 507 -64.13 -28.52 66.92
N ILE A 508 -63.56 -29.60 67.47
CA ILE A 508 -62.21 -30.07 67.15
C ILE A 508 -62.17 -30.61 65.72
N ASN A 509 -63.16 -31.39 65.29
CA ASN A 509 -63.24 -31.86 63.90
C ASN A 509 -63.32 -30.68 62.92
N LYS A 510 -64.17 -29.68 63.20
CA LYS A 510 -64.26 -28.47 62.37
C LYS A 510 -62.95 -27.68 62.34
N SER A 511 -62.25 -27.59 63.47
CA SER A 511 -60.93 -26.97 63.54
C SER A 511 -59.89 -27.76 62.74
N GLY A 512 -59.94 -29.09 62.79
CA GLY A 512 -59.07 -29.97 62.00
C GLY A 512 -59.27 -29.79 60.50
N GLU A 513 -60.51 -29.74 60.03
CA GLU A 513 -60.83 -29.44 58.62
C GLU A 513 -60.29 -28.07 58.18
N ALA A 514 -60.45 -27.04 59.03
CA ALA A 514 -59.94 -25.70 58.75
C ALA A 514 -58.40 -25.66 58.69
N VAL A 515 -57.72 -26.38 59.59
CA VAL A 515 -56.25 -26.50 59.60
C VAL A 515 -55.77 -27.26 58.37
N ALA A 516 -56.40 -28.37 57.99
CA ALA A 516 -56.06 -29.13 56.79
C ALA A 516 -56.21 -28.28 55.50
N GLY A 517 -57.29 -27.49 55.42
CA GLY A 517 -57.46 -26.50 54.35
C GLY A 517 -56.36 -25.42 54.36
N GLY A 518 -55.99 -24.94 55.54
CA GLY A 518 -54.87 -24.00 55.73
C GLY A 518 -53.53 -24.56 55.27
N VAL A 519 -53.19 -25.80 55.66
CA VAL A 519 -51.97 -26.51 55.20
C VAL A 519 -51.95 -26.58 53.68
N SER A 520 -53.06 -26.96 53.05
CA SER A 520 -53.15 -27.04 51.58
C SER A 520 -52.87 -25.70 50.89
N LEU A 521 -53.43 -24.60 51.39
CA LEU A 521 -53.21 -23.26 50.84
C LEU A 521 -51.75 -22.79 51.01
N VAL A 522 -51.15 -23.06 52.16
CA VAL A 522 -49.74 -22.71 52.41
C VAL A 522 -48.81 -23.56 51.55
N GLN A 523 -49.11 -24.85 51.35
CA GLN A 523 -48.37 -25.72 50.44
C GLN A 523 -48.43 -25.20 48.99
N GLN A 524 -49.61 -24.82 48.51
CA GLN A 524 -49.78 -24.22 47.18
C GLN A 524 -48.98 -22.91 47.05
N THR A 525 -48.96 -22.10 48.11
CA THR A 525 -48.13 -20.88 48.17
C THR A 525 -46.64 -21.21 48.06
N GLY A 526 -46.18 -22.27 48.73
CA GLY A 526 -44.80 -22.74 48.64
C GLY A 526 -44.41 -23.17 47.23
N THR A 527 -45.28 -23.92 46.54
CA THR A 527 -45.07 -24.31 45.13
C THR A 527 -44.99 -23.08 44.22
N ALA A 528 -45.91 -22.12 44.36
CA ALA A 528 -45.90 -20.89 43.55
C ALA A 528 -44.63 -20.05 43.79
N LEU A 529 -44.13 -19.96 45.03
CA LEU A 529 -42.85 -19.30 45.31
C LEU A 529 -41.66 -20.04 44.69
N GLY A 530 -41.70 -21.37 44.63
CA GLY A 530 -40.70 -22.18 43.93
C GLY A 530 -40.65 -21.88 42.43
N GLU A 531 -41.82 -21.79 41.78
CA GLU A 531 -41.93 -21.41 40.36
C GLU A 531 -41.38 -19.98 40.11
N ILE A 532 -41.74 -19.02 40.97
CA ILE A 532 -41.23 -17.64 40.91
C ILE A 532 -39.70 -17.63 41.06
N SER A 533 -39.14 -18.42 41.98
CA SER A 533 -37.69 -18.54 42.16
C SER A 533 -37.00 -19.01 40.88
N GLY A 534 -37.57 -20.03 40.21
CA GLY A 534 -37.09 -20.51 38.92
C GLY A 534 -37.15 -19.45 37.82
N GLN A 535 -38.24 -18.69 37.74
CA GLN A 535 -38.38 -17.58 36.78
C GLN A 535 -37.36 -16.46 37.05
N VAL A 536 -37.13 -16.08 38.30
CA VAL A 536 -36.13 -15.07 38.66
C VAL A 536 -34.71 -15.55 38.30
N ALA A 537 -34.40 -16.84 38.49
CA ALA A 537 -33.12 -17.41 38.07
C ALA A 537 -32.93 -17.33 36.54
N SER A 538 -33.96 -17.66 35.76
CA SER A 538 -33.93 -17.54 34.29
C SER A 538 -33.80 -16.08 33.83
N ILE A 539 -34.49 -15.13 34.47
CA ILE A 539 -34.33 -13.70 34.21
C ILE A 539 -32.87 -13.27 34.42
N ASN A 540 -32.23 -13.70 35.51
CA ASN A 540 -30.85 -13.37 35.80
C ASN A 540 -29.86 -13.93 34.76
N GLU A 541 -30.12 -15.14 34.25
CA GLU A 541 -29.34 -15.74 33.16
C GLU A 541 -29.45 -14.92 31.87
N HIS A 542 -30.67 -14.54 31.47
CA HIS A 542 -30.89 -13.69 30.29
C HIS A 542 -30.24 -12.32 30.42
N ILE A 543 -30.31 -11.68 31.59
CA ILE A 543 -29.66 -10.40 31.83
C ILE A 543 -28.13 -10.54 31.73
N SER A 544 -27.56 -11.61 32.27
CA SER A 544 -26.12 -11.87 32.17
C SER A 544 -25.68 -12.06 30.71
N ALA A 545 -26.49 -12.74 29.90
CA ALA A 545 -26.24 -12.88 28.46
C ALA A 545 -26.32 -11.53 27.73
N ILE A 546 -27.29 -10.69 28.06
CA ILE A 546 -27.42 -9.33 27.49
C ILE A 546 -26.22 -8.46 27.86
N ALA A 547 -25.77 -8.48 29.11
CA ALA A 547 -24.62 -7.72 29.57
C ALA A 547 -23.32 -8.14 28.85
N SER A 548 -23.10 -9.44 28.69
CA SER A 548 -21.96 -9.98 27.92
C SER A 548 -22.03 -9.55 26.45
N ALA A 549 -23.19 -9.70 25.80
CA ALA A 549 -23.38 -9.28 24.41
C ALA A 549 -23.18 -7.76 24.23
N ALA A 550 -23.64 -6.94 25.17
CA ALA A 550 -23.43 -5.49 25.12
C ALA A 550 -21.95 -5.11 25.27
N ARG A 551 -21.17 -5.83 26.09
CA ARG A 551 -19.71 -5.62 26.19
C ARG A 551 -18.99 -6.02 24.90
N GLU A 552 -19.35 -7.16 24.31
CA GLU A 552 -18.81 -7.58 23.00
C GLU A 552 -19.14 -6.56 21.90
N GLN A 553 -20.39 -6.08 21.83
CA GLN A 553 -20.80 -5.03 20.90
C GLN A 553 -20.02 -3.73 21.12
N SER A 554 -19.78 -3.33 22.37
CA SER A 554 -18.99 -2.13 22.66
C SER A 554 -17.54 -2.27 22.17
N THR A 555 -16.94 -3.45 22.27
CA THR A 555 -15.60 -3.71 21.73
C THR A 555 -15.60 -3.63 20.20
N ALA A 556 -16.57 -4.28 19.56
CA ALA A 556 -16.71 -4.23 18.09
C ALA A 556 -16.96 -2.80 17.58
N LEU A 557 -17.77 -2.00 18.27
CA LEU A 557 -18.02 -0.60 17.91
C LEU A 557 -16.75 0.26 18.04
N ASN A 558 -15.88 0.00 19.01
CA ASN A 558 -14.59 0.69 19.10
C ASN A 558 -13.67 0.36 17.92
N GLU A 559 -13.65 -0.89 17.45
CA GLU A 559 -12.90 -1.28 16.24
C GLU A 559 -13.47 -0.62 14.97
N ILE A 560 -14.81 -0.56 14.86
CA ILE A 560 -15.48 0.13 13.76
C ILE A 560 -15.17 1.63 13.80
N ASN A 561 -15.18 2.26 14.98
CA ASN A 561 -14.80 3.67 15.12
C ASN A 561 -13.35 3.91 14.66
N GLY A 562 -12.41 3.02 15.02
CA GLY A 562 -11.04 3.06 14.51
C GLY A 562 -10.96 2.96 12.98
N SER A 563 -11.80 2.11 12.36
CA SER A 563 -11.89 1.96 10.91
C SER A 563 -12.46 3.20 10.22
N VAL A 564 -13.48 3.84 10.82
CA VAL A 564 -14.06 5.10 10.34
C VAL A 564 -13.05 6.24 10.39
N ASN A 565 -12.28 6.36 11.47
CA ASN A 565 -11.17 7.32 11.54
C ASN A 565 -10.12 7.09 10.46
N HIS A 566 -9.84 5.83 10.11
CA HIS A 566 -8.92 5.52 9.02
C HIS A 566 -9.50 5.89 7.63
N MET A 567 -10.79 5.66 7.42
CA MET A 567 -11.49 6.09 6.20
C MET A 567 -11.54 7.61 6.07
N ASP A 568 -11.72 8.35 7.18
CA ASP A 568 -11.65 9.81 7.19
C ASP A 568 -10.25 10.30 6.77
N GLN A 569 -9.18 9.76 7.34
CA GLN A 569 -7.81 10.08 6.94
C GLN A 569 -7.55 9.82 5.44
N PHE A 570 -8.05 8.69 4.90
CA PHE A 570 -7.94 8.43 3.47
C PHE A 570 -8.79 9.37 2.62
N THR A 571 -9.95 9.78 3.10
CA THR A 571 -10.81 10.75 2.40
C THR A 571 -10.13 12.11 2.34
N GLN A 572 -9.51 12.57 3.43
CA GLN A 572 -8.70 13.79 3.44
C GLN A 572 -7.48 13.70 2.50
N LYS A 573 -6.79 12.55 2.50
CA LYS A 573 -5.67 12.33 1.57
C LYS A 573 -6.13 12.31 0.11
N ASN A 574 -7.30 11.74 -0.18
CA ASN A 574 -7.90 11.78 -1.51
C ASN A 574 -8.23 13.21 -1.92
N ALA A 575 -8.76 14.04 -1.01
CA ALA A 575 -9.03 15.45 -1.27
C ALA A 575 -7.73 16.20 -1.62
N ALA A 576 -6.66 16.00 -0.84
CA ALA A 576 -5.35 16.59 -1.15
C ALA A 576 -4.78 16.11 -2.50
N MET A 577 -4.91 14.81 -2.81
CA MET A 577 -4.49 14.28 -4.12
C MET A 577 -5.31 14.85 -5.27
N VAL A 578 -6.61 15.08 -5.08
CA VAL A 578 -7.50 15.70 -6.08
C VAL A 578 -7.07 17.15 -6.34
N GLU A 579 -6.74 17.92 -5.30
CA GLU A 579 -6.22 19.29 -5.44
C GLU A 579 -4.89 19.29 -6.21
N GLU A 580 -3.96 18.39 -5.85
CA GLU A 580 -2.67 18.26 -6.54
C GLU A 580 -2.85 17.86 -8.01
N ALA A 581 -3.68 16.84 -8.27
CA ALA A 581 -3.98 16.38 -9.63
C ALA A 581 -4.61 17.50 -10.46
N THR A 582 -5.56 18.25 -9.90
CA THR A 582 -6.17 19.41 -10.57
C THR A 582 -5.11 20.44 -10.96
N ALA A 583 -4.20 20.76 -10.05
CA ALA A 583 -3.11 21.71 -10.30
C ALA A 583 -2.12 21.22 -11.36
N VAL A 584 -1.82 19.92 -11.41
CA VAL A 584 -0.97 19.31 -12.44
C VAL A 584 -1.66 19.33 -13.80
N THR A 585 -2.94 18.96 -13.86
CA THR A 585 -3.73 18.98 -15.10
C THR A 585 -3.83 20.38 -15.70
N HIS A 586 -4.03 21.41 -14.86
CA HIS A 586 -4.02 22.80 -15.31
C HIS A 586 -2.67 23.21 -15.92
N ARG A 587 -1.57 22.90 -15.23
CA ARG A 587 -0.21 23.18 -15.74
C ARG A 587 0.09 22.45 -17.05
N LEU A 588 -0.39 21.22 -17.20
CA LEU A 588 -0.21 20.44 -18.42
C LEU A 588 -1.00 21.05 -19.59
N ALA A 589 -2.26 21.42 -19.36
CA ALA A 589 -3.10 22.08 -20.35
C ALA A 589 -2.50 23.43 -20.80
N ASP A 590 -1.98 24.23 -19.87
CA ASP A 590 -1.33 25.50 -20.20
C ASP A 590 -0.02 25.28 -20.96
N SER A 591 0.78 24.28 -20.58
CA SER A 591 2.03 23.94 -21.29
C SER A 591 1.76 23.48 -22.72
N ALA A 592 0.71 22.66 -22.92
CA ALA A 592 0.30 22.22 -24.25
C ALA A 592 -0.19 23.40 -25.10
N ARG A 593 -0.97 24.33 -24.53
CA ARG A 593 -1.41 25.54 -25.22
C ARG A 593 -0.25 26.44 -25.64
N VAL A 594 0.75 26.62 -24.76
CA VAL A 594 1.97 27.38 -25.07
C VAL A 594 2.74 26.71 -26.20
N LEU A 595 2.92 25.39 -26.15
CA LEU A 595 3.65 24.64 -27.19
C LEU A 595 2.91 24.68 -28.54
N ALA A 596 1.58 24.56 -28.53
CA ALA A 596 0.74 24.72 -29.72
C ALA A 596 0.89 26.13 -30.32
N GLY A 597 0.97 27.16 -29.47
CA GLY A 597 1.24 28.53 -29.89
C GLY A 597 2.62 28.72 -30.53
N LEU A 598 3.66 28.09 -29.96
CA LEU A 598 5.02 28.13 -30.53
C LEU A 598 5.10 27.41 -31.89
N ILE A 599 4.44 26.26 -32.03
CA ILE A 599 4.40 25.51 -33.29
C ILE A 599 3.54 26.23 -34.33
N GLY A 600 2.47 26.91 -33.89
CA GLY A 600 1.60 27.70 -34.75
C GLY A 600 2.27 28.89 -35.44
N GLN A 601 3.49 29.26 -35.03
CA GLN A 601 4.31 30.26 -35.74
C GLN A 601 4.86 29.73 -37.07
N PHE A 602 4.95 28.40 -37.23
CA PHE A 602 5.44 27.76 -38.44
C PHE A 602 4.28 27.39 -39.36
N GLN A 603 4.31 27.87 -40.61
CA GLN A 603 3.37 27.48 -41.65
C GLN A 603 3.79 26.14 -42.26
N THR A 604 3.06 25.09 -41.94
CA THR A 604 3.22 23.77 -42.56
C THR A 604 2.20 23.59 -43.70
N ALA A 605 2.53 22.75 -44.69
CA ALA A 605 1.69 22.53 -45.86
C ALA A 605 0.29 21.96 -45.49
N ASP A 606 0.19 21.29 -44.34
CA ASP A 606 -1.05 20.77 -43.78
C ASP A 606 -1.95 21.84 -43.14
N GLY A 607 -1.46 23.08 -43.01
CA GLY A 607 -2.23 24.21 -42.45
C GLY A 607 -3.46 24.62 -43.29
N HIS A 608 -3.56 24.18 -44.55
CA HIS A 608 -4.72 24.44 -45.43
C HIS A 608 -5.66 23.26 -45.62
N ARG A 609 -5.37 22.09 -45.05
CA ARG A 609 -6.42 21.10 -44.76
C ARG A 609 -6.93 21.40 -43.36
N ALA A 610 -7.75 22.44 -43.28
CA ALA A 610 -8.87 22.39 -42.35
C ALA A 610 -9.65 21.12 -42.70
N VAL A 611 -9.29 20.03 -42.03
CA VAL A 611 -10.19 18.91 -41.85
C VAL A 611 -11.36 19.52 -41.10
N GLN A 612 -12.36 19.97 -41.85
CA GLN A 612 -13.73 19.80 -41.42
C GLN A 612 -13.80 18.34 -41.01
N ALA A 613 -13.70 18.11 -39.70
CA ALA A 613 -14.06 16.84 -39.14
C ALA A 613 -15.43 16.50 -39.73
N PRO A 614 -15.59 15.36 -40.42
CA PRO A 614 -16.92 14.82 -40.56
C PRO A 614 -17.44 14.73 -39.11
N ALA A 615 -18.55 15.39 -38.82
CA ALA A 615 -19.30 15.10 -37.61
C ALA A 615 -19.33 13.57 -37.46
N PRO A 616 -19.04 13.00 -36.27
CA PRO A 616 -18.98 11.57 -36.12
C PRO A 616 -20.30 10.96 -36.58
N SER A 617 -20.32 10.43 -37.80
CA SER A 617 -21.34 9.52 -38.25
C SER A 617 -21.06 8.24 -37.47
N TYR A 618 -21.70 8.12 -36.31
CA TYR A 618 -22.00 6.83 -35.74
C TYR A 618 -22.73 6.04 -36.82
N GLN A 619 -21.98 5.26 -37.62
CA GLN A 619 -22.54 4.07 -38.24
C GLN A 619 -22.98 3.21 -37.06
N SER A 620 -24.30 3.17 -36.86
CA SER A 620 -24.95 2.19 -36.00
C SER A 620 -24.49 0.82 -36.47
N ALA A 621 -23.50 0.26 -35.77
CA ALA A 621 -23.26 -1.16 -35.81
C ALA A 621 -24.60 -1.83 -35.52
N ALA A 622 -24.99 -2.77 -36.38
CA ALA A 622 -26.13 -3.63 -36.12
C ALA A 622 -25.93 -4.25 -34.72
N PRO A 623 -26.98 -4.30 -33.87
CA PRO A 623 -26.83 -4.78 -32.51
C PRO A 623 -26.44 -6.27 -32.54
N ALA A 624 -25.23 -6.57 -32.05
CA ALA A 624 -24.90 -7.91 -31.59
C ALA A 624 -25.90 -8.31 -30.48
N PRO A 625 -26.29 -9.60 -30.41
CA PRO A 625 -27.39 -10.04 -29.57
C PRO A 625 -27.11 -9.71 -28.10
N ARG A 626 -28.05 -8.97 -27.50
CA ARG A 626 -28.09 -8.67 -26.07
C ARG A 626 -28.04 -9.99 -25.29
N SER A 627 -26.92 -10.28 -24.65
CA SER A 627 -26.94 -11.08 -23.43
C SER A 627 -27.73 -10.28 -22.39
N ALA A 628 -28.84 -10.89 -21.97
CA ALA A 628 -29.80 -10.48 -20.95
C ALA A 628 -29.50 -9.18 -20.18
N ALA A 629 -30.23 -8.11 -20.53
CA ALA A 629 -30.54 -7.07 -19.56
C ALA A 629 -31.34 -7.69 -18.40
N PRO A 630 -31.12 -7.28 -17.13
CA PRO A 630 -32.05 -7.61 -16.07
C PRO A 630 -33.44 -7.06 -16.44
N ARG A 631 -34.47 -7.92 -16.32
CA ARG A 631 -35.86 -7.61 -16.61
C ARG A 631 -36.28 -6.30 -15.93
N ALA A 632 -36.90 -5.41 -16.71
CA ALA A 632 -37.77 -4.37 -16.17
C ALA A 632 -38.89 -5.06 -15.39
N ILE A 633 -38.98 -4.75 -14.10
CA ILE A 633 -40.05 -5.20 -13.22
C ILE A 633 -41.33 -4.48 -13.67
N GLU A 634 -42.35 -5.28 -13.97
CA GLU A 634 -43.70 -4.83 -14.24
C GLU A 634 -44.20 -3.87 -13.15
N SER A 635 -44.99 -2.89 -13.59
CA SER A 635 -45.64 -1.87 -12.77
C SER A 635 -46.73 -2.45 -11.85
N GLN A 636 -46.33 -3.30 -10.90
CA GLN A 636 -47.13 -3.76 -9.76
C GLN A 636 -46.34 -3.81 -8.43
N SER A 637 -45.23 -3.06 -8.31
CA SER A 637 -44.52 -2.93 -7.03
C SER A 637 -44.62 -1.50 -6.51
N ARG A 638 -45.52 -1.28 -5.55
CA ARG A 638 -45.45 -0.09 -4.69
C ARG A 638 -44.12 -0.13 -3.92
N PRO A 639 -43.46 1.00 -3.69
CA PRO A 639 -42.21 1.04 -2.94
C PRO A 639 -42.44 0.46 -1.55
N ALA A 640 -41.73 -0.63 -1.24
CA ALA A 640 -41.68 -1.17 0.11
C ALA A 640 -40.90 -0.19 1.00
N PRO A 641 -41.47 0.30 2.10
CA PRO A 641 -40.77 1.23 2.98
C PRO A 641 -39.55 0.54 3.62
N SER A 642 -38.45 1.29 3.72
CA SER A 642 -37.22 0.88 4.40
C SER A 642 -37.51 0.24 5.78
N PRO A 643 -36.86 -0.89 6.13
CA PRO A 643 -36.98 -1.50 7.46
C PRO A 643 -36.67 -0.50 8.58
N ALA A 644 -35.73 0.43 8.36
CA ALA A 644 -35.38 1.49 9.31
C ALA A 644 -36.53 2.50 9.51
N ARG A 645 -37.23 2.90 8.44
CA ARG A 645 -38.45 3.74 8.55
C ARG A 645 -39.61 3.00 9.21
N SER A 646 -39.72 1.67 9.00
CA SER A 646 -40.72 0.84 9.68
C SER A 646 -40.43 0.69 11.18
N MET A 647 -39.17 0.72 11.58
CA MET A 647 -38.74 0.62 12.97
C MET A 647 -38.96 1.95 13.72
N VAL A 648 -38.64 3.08 13.09
CA VAL A 648 -38.97 4.43 13.61
C VAL A 648 -40.49 4.63 13.75
N GLY A 649 -41.27 4.15 12.78
CA GLY A 649 -42.74 4.16 12.84
C GLY A 649 -43.34 3.22 13.89
N LYS A 650 -42.66 2.10 14.21
CA LYS A 650 -43.07 1.17 15.27
C LYS A 650 -42.66 1.67 16.66
N LEU A 651 -41.53 2.37 16.79
CA LEU A 651 -41.09 3.01 18.04
C LEU A 651 -41.98 4.20 18.40
N THR A 652 -42.35 5.05 17.44
CA THR A 652 -43.32 6.14 17.69
C THR A 652 -44.72 5.63 18.03
N LYS A 653 -45.10 4.44 17.55
CA LYS A 653 -46.39 3.80 17.88
C LYS A 653 -46.36 3.00 19.19
N ALA A 654 -45.19 2.50 19.61
CA ALA A 654 -44.98 1.83 20.90
C ALA A 654 -44.84 2.81 22.07
N PHE A 655 -44.42 4.05 21.81
CA PHE A 655 -44.32 5.12 22.81
C PHE A 655 -45.36 6.24 22.69
N GLY A 656 -46.09 6.32 21.57
CA GLY A 656 -47.11 7.38 21.31
C GLY A 656 -48.51 7.09 21.86
N GLY A 657 -48.66 6.09 22.73
CA GLY A 657 -49.93 5.67 23.32
C GLY A 657 -50.16 6.20 24.74
N ALA A 658 -49.80 7.45 25.04
CA ALA A 658 -50.19 8.10 26.29
C ALA A 658 -50.12 9.64 26.14
N ALA A 659 -51.13 10.22 25.48
CA ALA A 659 -51.41 11.63 25.57
C ALA A 659 -52.57 11.87 26.56
N THR A 660 -52.21 12.01 27.84
CA THR A 660 -52.84 12.85 28.87
C THR A 660 -51.75 13.01 29.94
N ALA A 661 -51.23 14.17 30.35
CA ALA A 661 -51.76 15.52 30.35
C ALA A 661 -50.60 16.55 30.44
N THR A 662 -50.82 17.72 29.84
CA THR A 662 -50.38 19.07 30.27
C THR A 662 -49.07 19.24 31.06
N ALA A 663 -48.11 19.93 30.45
CA ALA A 663 -47.50 21.12 31.05
C ALA A 663 -46.87 21.98 29.95
N ALA A 664 -47.40 23.19 29.79
CA ALA A 664 -46.77 24.25 29.02
C ALA A 664 -45.48 24.68 29.74
N ALA A 665 -44.36 24.72 29.02
CA ALA A 665 -43.18 25.47 29.42
C ALA A 665 -42.60 26.15 28.19
N ARG A 666 -42.49 27.47 28.32
CA ARG A 666 -42.17 28.48 27.31
C ARG A 666 -40.81 28.27 26.67
N ASP A 667 -40.73 28.73 25.42
CA ASP A 667 -39.53 29.16 24.72
C ASP A 667 -38.56 29.93 25.64
N ASN A 668 -37.29 29.52 25.63
CA ASN A 668 -36.19 30.48 25.63
C ASN A 668 -34.91 29.82 25.08
N TRP A 669 -34.55 30.21 23.87
CA TRP A 669 -33.19 30.09 23.34
C TRP A 669 -32.44 31.36 23.75
N GLU A 670 -31.44 31.24 24.62
CA GLU A 670 -30.34 32.20 24.77
C GLU A 670 -29.20 31.55 25.59
N GLU A 671 -27.98 31.63 25.06
CA GLU A 671 -26.66 31.32 25.68
C GLU A 671 -26.36 29.90 26.20
N PHE A 672 -25.70 29.07 25.37
CA PHE A 672 -24.25 28.80 25.42
C PHE A 672 -23.81 27.82 24.32
#